data_AF-A0A8T1SA29-F1
#
_entry.id   AF-A0A8T1SA29-F1
#
_cell.length_a   1.000
_cell.length_b   1.000
_cell.length_c   1.000
_cell.angle_alpha   90.00
_cell.angle_beta   90.00
_cell.angle_gamma   90.00
#
_symmetry.space_group_name_H-M   'P 1'
#
loop_
_entity.id
_entity.type
_entity.pdbx_description
1 polymer ?
#
loop_
_entity_poly.entity_id
_entity_poly.type
_entity_poly.pdbx_seq_one_letter_code
_entity_poly.pdbx_strand_id
1 'polypeptide(L)'
;WNISDYFFQRGETIEKELNKEEAVLQKQADEKGVLLNRPFHPAPPFDCLWLCLYAKLGELCVDPRPAVRKSAGQTLFSTIGAHGTLLQHSTWHTVIWKVLFHLLDRVRESSTTADKEKIESGGGNILIHHSRDTAEKQWAETWVLTLAGVARIFNTRRYLLQPLGDFSKAWDVLLDHIQSAALSKNNEVSLAALKSFQEILQIVSPVRDSEKPDTPPAINVPALLGAMTATGLGRSFMRTDSIGERIGRYNESEPPIITDEIEDLNLWWAAWNTWYRIGSESTKPPITCEKLTFIPSQPFLTALIQIFPALYQHIKTGFSMDDLQKLGVILHGAVSVPISSDASPFILPSYTEAVLTSLQEAVLTALDVLQKAICVGSENMQIMYPAIFDQLLAFVEFSCKPPQYGQLEMKHIANAKYNQIQLFAPAEWVALNYVPFAERSLEVVVDLYQKTACHKAVVNEKVLQNIIKTLRIPLSLKYACPSESTWKLAVSSLLKVLSIGLPVARQHASSGKFDSMWPELANTFEDFLFTKSIPPDNLSIQEFQRNESVDVEVVQLISTEILPYANFIPKEFVGQIMTMLNKGSIHSQSSSFTEAEIDIRMREEFSKMCFETLLQFSFSNKVTTPQEGYISRMALSVLLKRSQDVLHRYIEDERLSGKCPLPRQQVTEIIFILKAVSTLIDSLKKTQPENVDANTWAQVIALYPTLVECITCSSSEVCSALKEALVPFKDFMHPPAPKVQNGES
;
A
#
# COMPACT_ATOMS: atom_id res chain seq x y z
N TRP A 1 21.46 -40.98 17.66
CA TRP A 1 21.09 -41.67 16.41
C TRP A 1 21.23 -43.19 16.49
N ASN A 2 22.43 -43.77 16.63
CA ASN A 2 22.56 -45.24 16.65
C ASN A 2 21.73 -45.93 17.77
N ILE A 3 21.61 -45.28 18.93
CA ILE A 3 20.76 -45.77 20.03
C ILE A 3 19.27 -45.76 19.63
N SER A 4 18.79 -44.70 18.97
CA SER A 4 17.40 -44.62 18.52
C SER A 4 17.08 -45.64 17.43
N ASP A 5 18.01 -45.84 16.49
CA ASP A 5 17.87 -46.85 15.44
C ASP A 5 17.86 -48.26 16.04
N TYR A 6 18.69 -48.53 17.05
CA TYR A 6 18.68 -49.79 17.80
C TYR A 6 17.32 -50.03 18.50
N PHE A 7 16.78 -49.01 19.18
CA PHE A 7 15.46 -49.10 19.81
C PHE A 7 14.37 -49.39 18.78
N PHE A 8 14.40 -48.72 17.62
CA PHE A 8 13.45 -48.94 16.54
C PHE A 8 13.54 -50.36 15.97
N GLN A 9 14.75 -50.83 15.62
CA GLN A 9 14.96 -52.13 15.00
C GLN A 9 14.62 -53.31 15.92
N ARG A 10 14.76 -53.14 17.24
CA ARG A 10 14.56 -54.20 18.24
C ARG A 10 13.37 -53.96 19.17
N GLY A 11 12.47 -53.05 18.82
CA GLY A 11 11.39 -52.58 19.69
C GLY A 11 10.60 -53.69 20.35
N GLU A 12 10.10 -54.66 19.58
CA GLU A 12 9.29 -55.77 20.12
C GLU A 12 10.02 -56.63 21.16
N THR A 13 11.32 -56.86 20.96
CA THR A 13 12.13 -57.67 21.87
C THR A 13 12.41 -56.89 23.15
N ILE A 14 12.77 -55.62 23.02
CA ILE A 14 13.07 -54.74 24.16
C ILE A 14 11.80 -54.55 25.01
N GLU A 15 10.68 -54.21 24.39
CA GLU A 15 9.40 -54.00 25.07
C GLU A 15 8.95 -55.25 25.86
N LYS A 16 9.07 -56.44 25.26
CA LYS A 16 8.71 -57.69 25.92
C LYS A 16 9.54 -57.96 27.18
N GLU A 17 10.85 -57.75 27.11
CA GLU A 17 11.72 -57.97 28.26
C GLU A 17 11.50 -56.92 29.36
N LEU A 18 11.33 -55.64 28.99
CA LEU A 18 11.05 -54.58 29.94
C LEU A 18 9.70 -54.76 30.65
N ASN A 19 8.66 -55.21 29.94
CA ASN A 19 7.35 -55.48 30.55
C ASN A 19 7.40 -56.64 31.55
N LYS A 20 8.26 -57.65 31.31
CA LYS A 20 8.49 -58.71 32.31
C LYS A 20 9.17 -58.17 33.56
N GLU A 21 10.19 -57.32 33.38
CA GLU A 21 10.89 -56.68 34.49
C GLU A 21 9.97 -55.76 35.29
N GLU A 22 9.13 -54.97 34.62
CA GLU A 22 8.15 -54.10 35.28
C GLU A 22 7.12 -54.92 36.08
N ALA A 23 6.65 -56.06 35.57
CA ALA A 23 5.74 -56.92 36.31
C ALA A 23 6.37 -57.44 37.62
N VAL A 24 7.68 -57.73 37.61
CA VAL A 24 8.41 -58.13 38.83
C VAL A 24 8.53 -56.96 39.81
N LEU A 25 8.87 -55.76 39.32
CA LEU A 25 9.00 -54.56 40.15
C LEU A 25 7.66 -54.12 40.74
N GLN A 26 6.58 -54.19 39.97
CA GLN A 26 5.23 -53.88 40.45
C GLN A 26 4.83 -54.83 41.58
N LYS A 27 5.07 -56.14 41.42
CA LYS A 27 4.81 -57.13 42.46
C LYS A 27 5.59 -56.83 43.75
N GLN A 28 6.86 -56.46 43.64
CA GLN A 28 7.68 -56.07 44.80
C GLN A 28 7.21 -54.77 45.47
N ALA A 29 6.70 -53.81 44.68
CA ALA A 29 6.14 -52.57 45.18
C ALA A 29 4.85 -52.83 45.97
N ASP A 30 3.97 -53.67 45.42
CA ASP A 30 2.72 -54.12 46.05
C ASP A 30 3.01 -54.87 47.36
N GLU A 31 3.98 -55.80 47.35
CA GLU A 31 4.42 -56.54 48.55
C GLU A 31 4.97 -55.64 49.66
N LYS A 32 5.56 -54.50 49.29
CA LYS A 32 6.09 -53.50 50.23
C LYS A 32 5.09 -52.41 50.62
N GLY A 33 3.89 -52.40 50.01
CA GLY A 33 2.88 -51.35 50.21
C GLY A 33 3.32 -49.97 49.71
N VAL A 34 4.23 -49.90 48.74
CA VAL A 34 4.77 -48.65 48.18
C VAL A 34 4.34 -48.53 46.72
N LEU A 35 4.02 -47.33 46.26
CA LEU A 35 3.72 -47.08 44.84
C LEU A 35 4.99 -47.21 43.99
N LEU A 36 4.88 -47.90 42.84
CA LEU A 36 5.96 -47.98 41.87
C LEU A 36 6.27 -46.58 41.32
N ASN A 37 7.47 -46.07 41.61
CA ASN A 37 7.90 -44.74 41.16
C ASN A 37 9.24 -44.85 40.44
N ARG A 38 9.20 -44.80 39.10
CA ARG A 38 10.37 -44.79 38.23
C ARG A 38 10.41 -43.50 37.40
N PRO A 39 11.58 -43.09 36.87
CA PRO A 39 11.68 -41.91 36.03
C PRO A 39 10.65 -41.95 34.89
N PHE A 40 9.88 -40.88 34.76
CA PHE A 40 8.78 -40.71 33.80
C PHE A 40 7.54 -41.62 34.00
N HIS A 41 7.37 -42.27 35.16
CA HIS A 41 6.09 -42.91 35.50
C HIS A 41 4.92 -41.90 35.41
N PRO A 42 3.75 -42.23 34.83
CA PRO A 42 3.26 -43.56 34.45
C PRO A 42 3.55 -44.03 33.02
N ALA A 43 4.50 -43.41 32.29
CA ALA A 43 4.80 -43.83 30.92
C ALA A 43 5.30 -45.29 30.85
N PRO A 44 5.00 -46.06 29.78
CA PRO A 44 5.47 -47.44 29.61
C PRO A 44 7.00 -47.58 29.69
N PRO A 45 7.53 -48.77 30.04
CA PRO A 45 8.98 -48.98 30.16
C PRO A 45 9.75 -48.66 28.89
N PHE A 46 9.20 -49.06 27.74
CA PHE A 46 9.81 -48.80 26.45
C PHE A 46 9.82 -47.30 26.13
N ASP A 47 8.72 -46.60 26.38
CA ASP A 47 8.60 -45.15 26.23
C ASP A 47 9.57 -44.40 27.15
N CYS A 48 9.79 -44.88 28.37
CA CYS A 48 10.78 -44.31 29.30
C CYS A 48 12.21 -44.36 28.75
N LEU A 49 12.58 -45.36 27.95
CA LEU A 49 13.89 -45.38 27.27
C LEU A 49 14.02 -44.25 26.26
N TRP A 50 12.97 -44.01 25.47
CA TRP A 50 12.91 -42.89 24.53
C TRP A 50 12.93 -41.54 25.25
N LEU A 51 12.13 -41.38 26.30
CA LEU A 51 12.13 -40.16 27.12
C LEU A 51 13.49 -39.89 27.77
N CYS A 52 14.18 -40.93 28.25
CA CYS A 52 15.54 -40.81 28.75
C CYS A 52 16.51 -40.33 27.66
N LEU A 53 16.45 -40.92 26.47
CA LEU A 53 17.26 -40.49 25.33
C LEU A 53 16.99 -39.03 24.96
N TYR A 54 15.73 -38.63 24.89
CA TYR A 54 15.34 -37.25 24.57
C TYR A 54 15.77 -36.27 25.65
N ALA A 55 15.59 -36.60 26.93
CA ALA A 55 16.04 -35.78 28.04
C ALA A 55 17.56 -35.58 28.02
N LYS A 56 18.33 -36.64 27.78
CA LYS A 56 19.81 -36.54 27.67
C LYS A 56 20.28 -35.74 26.47
N LEU A 57 19.62 -35.88 25.32
CA LEU A 57 19.90 -35.01 24.18
C LEU A 57 19.52 -33.56 24.47
N GLY A 58 18.41 -33.31 25.18
CA GLY A 58 18.01 -31.99 25.65
C GLY A 58 19.01 -31.35 26.62
N GLU A 59 19.56 -32.12 27.56
CA GLU A 59 20.64 -31.65 28.45
C GLU A 59 21.89 -31.20 27.65
N LEU A 60 22.24 -31.92 26.58
CA LEU A 60 23.36 -31.57 25.71
C LEU A 60 23.08 -30.35 24.81
N CYS A 61 21.82 -29.98 24.60
CA CYS A 61 21.44 -28.80 23.83
C CYS A 61 21.79 -27.48 24.56
N VAL A 62 22.19 -27.53 25.83
CA VAL A 62 22.69 -26.37 26.58
C VAL A 62 24.12 -26.56 27.09
N ASP A 63 24.88 -27.47 26.45
CA ASP A 63 26.31 -27.65 26.71
C ASP A 63 27.10 -26.35 26.41
N PRO A 64 28.16 -26.02 27.16
CA PRO A 64 28.99 -24.85 26.89
C PRO A 64 29.54 -24.79 25.46
N ARG A 65 29.78 -25.95 24.83
CA ARG A 65 30.38 -26.05 23.49
C ARG A 65 29.30 -25.96 22.40
N PRO A 66 29.34 -24.97 21.49
CA PRO A 66 28.33 -24.78 20.44
C PRO A 66 28.17 -25.99 19.51
N ALA A 67 29.28 -26.67 19.17
CA ALA A 67 29.25 -27.85 18.32
C ALA A 67 28.46 -29.01 18.95
N VAL A 68 28.54 -29.16 20.28
CA VAL A 68 27.78 -30.16 21.02
C VAL A 68 26.29 -29.80 21.00
N ARG A 69 25.94 -28.53 21.29
CA ARG A 69 24.55 -28.06 21.26
C ARG A 69 23.90 -28.30 19.89
N LYS A 70 24.58 -27.89 18.81
CA LYS A 70 24.08 -28.04 17.44
C LYS A 70 23.86 -29.51 17.07
N SER A 71 24.83 -30.37 17.36
CA SER A 71 24.75 -31.80 17.06
C SER A 71 23.65 -32.49 17.88
N ALA A 72 23.54 -32.16 19.17
CA ALA A 72 22.53 -32.69 20.06
C ALA A 72 21.12 -32.27 19.62
N GLY A 73 20.91 -30.97 19.33
CA GLY A 73 19.62 -30.44 18.88
C GLY A 73 19.17 -31.05 17.56
N GLN A 74 20.06 -31.11 16.55
CA GLN A 74 19.76 -31.77 15.28
C GLN A 74 19.39 -33.25 15.50
N THR A 75 20.16 -33.96 16.31
CA THR A 75 19.88 -35.37 16.61
C THR A 75 18.53 -35.52 17.33
N LEU A 76 18.24 -34.69 18.33
CA LEU A 76 16.99 -34.72 19.08
C LEU A 76 15.77 -34.57 18.16
N PHE A 77 15.72 -33.47 17.40
CA PHE A 77 14.57 -33.18 16.54
C PHE A 77 14.43 -34.18 15.39
N SER A 78 15.54 -34.64 14.80
CA SER A 78 15.49 -35.71 13.80
C SER A 78 15.01 -37.03 14.37
N THR A 79 15.43 -37.40 15.59
CA THR A 79 14.99 -38.63 16.24
C THR A 79 13.50 -38.57 16.60
N ILE A 80 13.01 -37.48 17.18
CA ILE A 80 11.58 -37.31 17.47
C ILE A 80 10.77 -37.30 16.17
N GLY A 81 11.25 -36.62 15.14
CA GLY A 81 10.61 -36.60 13.82
C GLY A 81 10.48 -37.99 13.21
N ALA A 82 11.55 -38.79 13.23
CA ALA A 82 11.59 -40.11 12.61
C ALA A 82 10.88 -41.22 13.41
N HIS A 83 11.00 -41.22 14.74
CA HIS A 83 10.58 -42.33 15.59
C HIS A 83 9.50 -41.98 16.61
N GLY A 84 9.01 -40.73 16.64
CA GLY A 84 8.02 -40.29 17.62
C GLY A 84 6.67 -41.02 17.56
N THR A 85 6.32 -41.64 16.43
CA THR A 85 5.09 -42.44 16.28
C THR A 85 5.13 -43.76 17.05
N LEU A 86 6.29 -44.18 17.56
CA LEU A 86 6.44 -45.38 18.38
C LEU A 86 5.95 -45.17 19.82
N LEU A 87 5.84 -43.91 20.25
CA LEU A 87 5.43 -43.57 21.62
C LEU A 87 3.92 -43.73 21.77
N GLN A 88 3.48 -44.11 22.96
CA GLN A 88 2.05 -44.06 23.29
C GLN A 88 1.53 -42.61 23.28
N HIS A 89 0.25 -42.45 22.99
CA HIS A 89 -0.41 -41.15 22.97
C HIS A 89 -0.20 -40.37 24.28
N SER A 90 -0.40 -40.98 25.44
CA SER A 90 -0.21 -40.35 26.75
C SER A 90 1.24 -39.90 27.02
N THR A 91 2.23 -40.55 26.41
CA THR A 91 3.65 -40.21 26.54
C THR A 91 3.97 -38.86 25.90
N TRP A 92 3.24 -38.46 24.86
CA TRP A 92 3.45 -37.18 24.18
C TRP A 92 3.23 -35.97 25.07
N HIS A 93 2.34 -36.07 26.06
CA HIS A 93 2.21 -35.05 27.11
C HIS A 93 3.56 -34.85 27.84
N THR A 94 4.26 -35.94 28.19
CA THR A 94 5.58 -35.85 28.83
C THR A 94 6.65 -35.30 27.88
N VAL A 95 6.61 -35.67 26.59
CA VAL A 95 7.53 -35.12 25.57
C VAL A 95 7.37 -33.61 25.46
N ILE A 96 6.15 -33.10 25.34
CA ILE A 96 5.90 -31.66 25.21
C ILE A 96 6.40 -30.92 26.45
N TRP A 97 5.89 -31.29 27.63
CA TRP A 97 6.08 -30.49 28.83
C TRP A 97 7.46 -30.67 29.46
N LYS A 98 7.96 -31.91 29.54
CA LYS A 98 9.21 -32.20 30.26
C LYS A 98 10.44 -32.22 29.37
N VAL A 99 10.28 -32.31 28.04
CA VAL A 99 11.41 -32.31 27.10
C VAL A 99 11.43 -31.04 26.26
N LEU A 100 10.40 -30.77 25.46
CA LEU A 100 10.44 -29.71 24.46
C LEU A 100 10.35 -28.31 25.06
N PHE A 101 9.35 -28.03 25.90
CA PHE A 101 9.20 -26.72 26.55
C PHE A 101 10.30 -26.47 27.57
N HIS A 102 10.64 -27.48 28.37
CA HIS A 102 11.79 -27.39 29.27
C HIS A 102 13.10 -27.03 28.53
N LEU A 103 13.31 -27.59 27.32
CA LEU A 103 14.45 -27.23 26.50
C LEU A 103 14.37 -25.78 25.98
N LEU A 104 13.19 -25.33 25.52
CA LEU A 104 13.00 -23.94 25.08
C LEU A 104 13.27 -22.94 26.21
N ASP A 105 12.81 -23.21 27.42
CA ASP A 105 13.07 -22.38 28.60
C ASP A 105 14.57 -22.25 28.87
N ARG A 106 15.28 -23.39 28.94
CA ARG A 106 16.72 -23.40 29.24
C ARG A 106 17.56 -22.70 28.17
N VAL A 107 17.21 -22.88 26.89
CA VAL A 107 17.91 -22.23 25.78
C VAL A 107 17.61 -20.73 25.75
N ARG A 108 16.36 -20.32 26.00
CA ARG A 108 15.97 -18.91 26.13
C ARG A 108 16.76 -18.24 27.25
N GLU A 109 16.75 -18.82 28.45
CA GLU A 109 17.51 -18.31 29.61
C GLU A 109 18.98 -18.13 29.25
N SER A 110 19.63 -19.20 28.76
CA SER A 110 21.04 -19.19 28.38
C SER A 110 21.37 -18.15 27.31
N SER A 111 20.48 -17.93 26.34
CA SER A 111 20.68 -16.91 25.31
C SER A 111 20.48 -15.48 25.82
N THR A 112 19.59 -15.27 26.79
CA THR A 112 19.35 -13.94 27.37
C THR A 112 20.43 -13.51 28.37
N THR A 113 21.10 -14.47 29.02
CA THR A 113 22.18 -14.21 29.98
C THR A 113 23.57 -14.31 29.37
N ALA A 114 23.69 -14.63 28.08
CA ALA A 114 24.97 -14.80 27.41
C ALA A 114 25.77 -13.49 27.35
N ASP A 115 27.07 -13.56 27.64
CA ASP A 115 27.96 -12.41 27.56
C ASP A 115 28.05 -11.85 26.14
N LYS A 116 28.05 -10.51 26.06
CA LYS A 116 28.24 -9.74 24.82
C LYS A 116 29.71 -9.51 24.48
N GLU A 117 30.61 -9.81 25.41
CA GLU A 117 32.05 -9.67 25.21
C GLU A 117 32.62 -10.81 24.35
N LYS A 118 33.73 -10.53 23.66
CA LYS A 118 34.40 -11.49 22.78
C LYS A 118 34.93 -12.66 23.62
N ILE A 119 34.73 -13.89 23.14
CA ILE A 119 35.43 -15.04 23.71
C ILE A 119 36.90 -14.93 23.31
N GLU A 120 37.79 -14.62 24.26
CA GLU A 120 39.24 -14.60 24.02
C GLU A 120 39.73 -16.00 23.66
N SER A 121 39.76 -16.30 22.36
CA SER A 121 40.46 -17.46 21.84
C SER A 121 41.92 -17.07 21.67
N GLY A 122 42.77 -17.51 22.60
CA GLY A 122 44.21 -17.30 22.53
C GLY A 122 44.79 -17.83 21.22
N GLY A 123 45.13 -16.92 20.30
CA GLY A 123 45.76 -17.22 19.02
C GLY A 123 45.94 -15.94 18.21
N GLY A 124 47.19 -15.50 18.06
CA GLY A 124 47.55 -14.16 17.57
C GLY A 124 47.17 -13.84 16.12
N ASN A 125 46.94 -12.54 15.91
CA ASN A 125 47.07 -11.75 14.68
C ASN A 125 46.68 -12.42 13.35
N ILE A 126 45.38 -12.44 13.06
CA ILE A 126 44.88 -12.25 11.68
C ILE A 126 43.71 -11.26 11.71
N LEU A 127 43.92 -10.10 11.09
CA LEU A 127 43.00 -8.97 11.01
C LEU A 127 41.95 -9.21 9.90
N ILE A 128 41.08 -10.19 10.08
CA ILE A 128 39.92 -10.41 9.22
C ILE A 128 38.66 -10.09 10.04
N HIS A 129 37.70 -9.38 9.45
CA HIS A 129 36.40 -9.04 10.06
C HIS A 129 35.66 -10.31 10.53
N HIS A 130 35.90 -10.76 11.77
CA HIS A 130 35.26 -11.93 12.36
C HIS A 130 34.05 -11.53 13.21
N SER A 131 32.90 -11.41 12.53
CA SER A 131 31.59 -11.08 13.11
C SER A 131 30.93 -12.27 13.87
N ARG A 132 31.63 -13.38 14.17
CA ARG A 132 30.99 -14.64 14.63
C ARG A 132 31.37 -15.15 16.04
N ASP A 133 32.17 -14.41 16.78
CA ASP A 133 32.89 -14.97 17.95
C ASP A 133 32.36 -14.53 19.33
N THR A 134 31.13 -14.04 19.43
CA THR A 134 30.50 -13.76 20.75
C THR A 134 29.66 -14.93 21.21
N ALA A 135 29.63 -15.16 22.54
CA ALA A 135 28.77 -16.19 23.14
C ALA A 135 27.29 -15.95 22.79
N GLU A 136 26.86 -14.68 22.77
CA GLU A 136 25.52 -14.24 22.36
C GLU A 136 25.10 -14.80 20.98
N LYS A 137 25.97 -14.70 19.95
CA LYS A 137 25.63 -15.18 18.60
C LYS A 137 25.52 -16.71 18.54
N GLN A 138 26.38 -17.42 19.25
CA GLN A 138 26.34 -18.89 19.30
C GLN A 138 25.11 -19.41 20.05
N TRP A 139 24.64 -18.67 21.06
CA TRP A 139 23.38 -18.98 21.74
C TRP A 139 22.16 -18.61 20.88
N ALA A 140 22.22 -17.51 20.13
CA ALA A 140 21.20 -17.18 19.14
C ALA A 140 21.02 -18.30 18.10
N GLU A 141 22.09 -18.84 17.53
CA GLU A 141 22.01 -20.01 16.62
C GLU A 141 21.33 -21.22 17.28
N THR A 142 21.60 -21.45 18.58
CA THR A 142 21.01 -22.55 19.35
C THR A 142 19.52 -22.34 19.61
N TRP A 143 19.12 -21.10 19.92
CA TRP A 143 17.72 -20.73 20.12
C TRP A 143 16.94 -20.87 18.82
N VAL A 144 17.48 -20.38 17.70
CA VAL A 144 16.89 -20.55 16.36
C VAL A 144 16.65 -22.03 16.04
N LEU A 145 17.67 -22.88 16.23
CA LEU A 145 17.57 -24.32 15.96
C LEU A 145 16.48 -24.97 16.82
N THR A 146 16.46 -24.64 18.12
CA THR A 146 15.53 -25.24 19.08
C THR A 146 14.09 -24.81 18.81
N LEU A 147 13.85 -23.52 18.60
CA LEU A 147 12.52 -22.99 18.33
C LEU A 147 11.93 -23.57 17.04
N ALA A 148 12.72 -23.59 15.95
CA ALA A 148 12.29 -24.18 14.68
C ALA A 148 12.02 -25.70 14.81
N GLY A 149 12.84 -26.41 15.59
CA GLY A 149 12.64 -27.84 15.85
C GLY A 149 11.32 -28.13 16.58
N VAL A 150 11.01 -27.36 17.63
CA VAL A 150 9.75 -27.51 18.37
C VAL A 150 8.54 -27.11 17.52
N ALA A 151 8.60 -25.96 16.84
CA ALA A 151 7.54 -25.50 15.94
C ALA A 151 7.19 -26.55 14.86
N ARG A 152 8.21 -27.17 14.26
CA ARG A 152 8.03 -28.24 13.28
C ARG A 152 7.37 -29.48 13.88
N ILE A 153 7.78 -29.91 15.07
CA ILE A 153 7.14 -31.05 15.75
C ILE A 153 5.67 -30.74 16.02
N PHE A 154 5.36 -29.55 16.54
CA PHE A 154 3.99 -29.10 16.80
C PHE A 154 3.13 -29.12 15.53
N ASN A 155 3.67 -28.65 14.39
CA ASN A 155 2.93 -28.68 13.13
C ASN A 155 2.77 -30.13 12.61
N THR A 156 3.87 -30.87 12.46
CA THR A 156 3.87 -32.22 11.85
C THR A 156 3.15 -33.28 12.69
N ARG A 157 3.00 -33.06 14.00
CA ARG A 157 2.32 -33.98 14.93
C ARG A 157 1.01 -33.42 15.48
N ARG A 158 0.48 -32.31 14.95
CA ARG A 158 -0.72 -31.64 15.47
C ARG A 158 -1.88 -32.60 15.77
N TYR A 159 -2.23 -33.50 14.85
CA TYR A 159 -3.33 -34.46 15.01
C TYR A 159 -3.13 -35.45 16.17
N LEU A 160 -1.87 -35.74 16.53
CA LEU A 160 -1.53 -36.58 17.68
C LEU A 160 -1.54 -35.79 18.99
N LEU A 161 -1.31 -34.48 18.92
CA LEU A 161 -1.22 -33.62 20.10
C LEU A 161 -2.59 -33.05 20.51
N GLN A 162 -3.47 -32.79 19.55
CA GLN A 162 -4.79 -32.22 19.78
C GLN A 162 -5.65 -33.03 20.79
N PRO A 163 -5.66 -34.38 20.76
CA PRO A 163 -6.46 -35.18 21.68
C PRO A 163 -5.88 -35.30 23.11
N LEU A 164 -4.73 -34.69 23.43
CA LEU A 164 -4.10 -34.76 24.76
C LEU A 164 -4.86 -33.97 25.85
N GLY A 165 -5.91 -33.22 25.48
CA GLY A 165 -6.80 -32.49 26.39
C GLY A 165 -6.27 -31.14 26.88
N ASP A 166 -4.97 -30.90 26.80
CA ASP A 166 -4.30 -29.64 27.18
C ASP A 166 -3.61 -28.94 26.01
N PHE A 167 -3.95 -29.34 24.78
CA PHE A 167 -3.35 -28.80 23.55
C PHE A 167 -3.44 -27.28 23.45
N SER A 168 -4.57 -26.67 23.87
CA SER A 168 -4.71 -25.20 23.90
C SER A 168 -3.66 -24.53 24.79
N LYS A 169 -3.36 -25.11 25.96
CA LYS A 169 -2.30 -24.56 26.84
C LYS A 169 -0.93 -24.73 26.21
N ALA A 170 -0.67 -25.88 25.58
CA ALA A 170 0.60 -26.11 24.88
C ALA A 170 0.77 -25.15 23.69
N TRP A 171 -0.31 -24.87 22.97
CA TRP A 171 -0.33 -23.87 21.89
C TRP A 171 0.02 -22.47 22.41
N ASP A 172 -0.58 -22.03 23.52
CA ASP A 172 -0.29 -20.74 24.14
C ASP A 172 1.17 -20.63 24.60
N VAL A 173 1.74 -21.69 25.19
CA VAL A 173 3.15 -21.73 25.60
C VAL A 173 4.08 -21.62 24.39
N LEU A 174 3.79 -22.33 23.29
CA LEU A 174 4.57 -22.21 22.06
C LEU A 174 4.50 -20.78 21.48
N LEU A 175 3.31 -20.17 21.47
CA LEU A 175 3.12 -18.79 21.03
C LEU A 175 3.89 -17.79 21.91
N ASP A 176 3.97 -17.99 23.24
CA ASP A 176 4.79 -17.16 24.12
C ASP A 176 6.28 -17.23 23.77
N HIS A 177 6.80 -18.43 23.51
CA HIS A 177 8.18 -18.60 23.08
C HIS A 177 8.46 -17.92 21.73
N ILE A 178 7.54 -18.03 20.77
CA ILE A 178 7.65 -17.36 19.48
C ILE A 178 7.61 -15.83 19.66
N GLN A 179 6.67 -15.30 20.46
CA GLN A 179 6.59 -13.87 20.75
C GLN A 179 7.87 -13.35 21.39
N SER A 180 8.38 -14.06 22.40
CA SER A 180 9.59 -13.69 23.12
C SER A 180 10.83 -13.69 22.23
N ALA A 181 10.94 -14.67 21.31
CA ALA A 181 12.01 -14.73 20.33
C ALA A 181 11.88 -13.63 19.26
N ALA A 182 10.66 -13.36 18.78
CA ALA A 182 10.36 -12.32 17.79
C ALA A 182 10.65 -10.91 18.31
N LEU A 183 10.44 -10.67 19.62
CA LEU A 183 10.74 -9.39 20.29
C LEU A 183 12.17 -9.31 20.85
N SER A 184 13.02 -10.30 20.57
CA SER A 184 14.42 -10.25 20.96
C SER A 184 15.19 -9.20 20.17
N LYS A 185 16.24 -8.62 20.78
CA LYS A 185 17.12 -7.64 20.13
C LYS A 185 18.12 -8.27 19.15
N ASN A 186 17.98 -9.55 18.85
CA ASN A 186 18.85 -10.28 17.93
C ASN A 186 18.10 -10.54 16.62
N ASN A 187 18.60 -9.97 15.51
CA ASN A 187 17.96 -10.06 14.19
C ASN A 187 17.81 -11.50 13.67
N GLU A 188 18.73 -12.41 14.00
CA GLU A 188 18.65 -13.81 13.56
C GLU A 188 17.55 -14.56 14.30
N VAL A 189 17.49 -14.38 15.63
CA VAL A 189 16.46 -14.99 16.49
C VAL A 189 15.08 -14.45 16.14
N SER A 190 14.95 -13.13 16.02
CA SER A 190 13.66 -12.49 15.75
C SER A 190 13.09 -12.87 14.39
N LEU A 191 13.92 -12.91 13.34
CA LEU A 191 13.51 -13.35 12.02
C LEU A 191 13.16 -14.85 11.98
N ALA A 192 13.94 -15.69 12.66
CA ALA A 192 13.64 -17.12 12.74
C ALA A 192 12.32 -17.39 13.47
N ALA A 193 12.01 -16.62 14.51
CA ALA A 193 10.74 -16.74 15.23
C ALA A 193 9.54 -16.50 14.31
N LEU A 194 9.58 -15.49 13.43
CA LEU A 194 8.53 -15.26 12.45
C LEU A 194 8.41 -16.37 11.42
N LYS A 195 9.52 -16.97 11.00
CA LYS A 195 9.50 -18.16 10.13
C LYS A 195 8.87 -19.37 10.83
N SER A 196 9.20 -19.58 12.10
CA SER A 196 8.56 -20.62 12.92
C SER A 196 7.07 -20.35 13.13
N PHE A 197 6.68 -19.08 13.31
CA PHE A 197 5.27 -18.67 13.33
C PHE A 197 4.58 -19.08 12.02
N GLN A 198 5.16 -18.71 10.87
CA GLN A 198 4.59 -19.05 9.58
C GLN A 198 4.47 -20.58 9.37
N GLU A 199 5.46 -21.35 9.83
CA GLU A 199 5.44 -22.82 9.75
C GLU A 199 4.27 -23.42 10.54
N ILE A 200 3.93 -22.92 11.73
CA ILE A 200 2.82 -23.45 12.54
C ILE A 200 1.43 -23.06 12.04
N LEU A 201 1.32 -22.07 11.15
CA LEU A 201 0.05 -21.68 10.52
C LEU A 201 -0.33 -22.53 9.31
N GLN A 202 0.64 -23.19 8.68
CA GLN A 202 0.41 -24.06 7.53
C GLN A 202 -0.07 -25.43 8.03
N ILE A 203 -1.38 -25.67 8.02
CA ILE A 203 -1.94 -26.99 8.35
C ILE A 203 -1.45 -27.99 7.29
N VAL A 204 -0.55 -28.88 7.68
CA VAL A 204 -0.14 -30.01 6.85
C VAL A 204 -1.20 -31.11 7.01
N SER A 205 -2.06 -31.30 6.01
CA SER A 205 -2.94 -32.46 5.96
C SER A 205 -2.11 -33.76 5.90
N PRO A 206 -2.47 -34.82 6.65
CA PRO A 206 -1.78 -36.08 6.56
C PRO A 206 -2.04 -36.66 5.16
N VAL A 207 -0.97 -36.94 4.42
CA VAL A 207 -1.04 -37.59 3.12
C VAL A 207 -1.73 -38.95 3.31
N ARG A 208 -2.93 -39.11 2.72
CA ARG A 208 -3.54 -40.43 2.56
C ARG A 208 -2.84 -41.11 1.39
N ASP A 209 -2.03 -42.13 1.68
CA ASP A 209 -1.50 -43.04 0.64
C ASP A 209 -2.64 -43.91 0.08
N SER A 210 -3.43 -43.36 -0.84
CA SER A 210 -4.29 -44.16 -1.71
C SER A 210 -4.70 -43.36 -2.95
N GLU A 211 -3.88 -43.42 -4.00
CA GLU A 211 -4.31 -43.39 -5.40
C GLU A 211 -3.09 -43.64 -6.30
N LYS A 212 -2.98 -44.85 -6.87
CA LYS A 212 -2.09 -45.13 -8.00
C LYS A 212 -2.86 -44.90 -9.30
N PRO A 213 -2.36 -44.10 -10.25
CA PRO A 213 -2.75 -44.22 -11.65
C PRO A 213 -1.67 -44.98 -12.44
N ASP A 214 -2.12 -45.88 -13.30
CA ASP A 214 -1.32 -46.76 -14.16
C ASP A 214 -0.44 -46.00 -15.19
N THR A 215 0.79 -46.50 -15.43
CA THR A 215 1.64 -46.19 -16.62
C THR A 215 1.13 -46.93 -17.88
N PRO A 216 1.44 -46.57 -19.16
CA PRO A 216 2.76 -46.10 -19.70
C PRO A 216 2.67 -45.19 -20.98
N PRO A 217 3.68 -45.03 -21.90
CA PRO A 217 5.16 -45.00 -21.81
C PRO A 217 5.81 -43.70 -22.36
N ALA A 218 7.14 -43.63 -22.23
CA ALA A 218 8.08 -42.52 -22.52
C ALA A 218 8.25 -42.07 -24.00
N ILE A 219 8.71 -40.82 -24.21
CA ILE A 219 9.62 -40.33 -25.29
C ILE A 219 10.39 -39.07 -24.80
N ASN A 220 11.64 -38.93 -25.28
CA ASN A 220 12.76 -38.04 -24.90
C ASN A 220 12.70 -36.53 -25.24
N VAL A 221 13.19 -35.68 -24.30
CA VAL A 221 14.07 -34.45 -24.27
C VAL A 221 14.45 -33.70 -25.61
N PRO A 222 14.90 -32.39 -25.67
CA PRO A 222 15.52 -31.55 -24.61
C PRO A 222 15.43 -29.97 -24.59
N ALA A 223 15.97 -29.39 -23.49
CA ALA A 223 16.54 -28.03 -23.24
C ALA A 223 15.55 -26.85 -22.97
N LEU A 224 15.76 -25.88 -22.05
CA LEU A 224 16.93 -24.98 -21.88
C LEU A 224 16.80 -24.04 -20.63
N LEU A 225 17.92 -23.76 -19.92
CA LEU A 225 18.28 -22.61 -19.02
C LEU A 225 17.33 -22.23 -17.84
N GLY A 226 17.72 -22.03 -16.58
CA GLY A 226 19.03 -21.85 -15.93
C GLY A 226 19.03 -20.58 -15.06
N ALA A 227 19.03 -20.69 -13.73
CA ALA A 227 19.52 -19.66 -12.81
C ALA A 227 19.97 -20.29 -11.48
N MET A 228 21.26 -20.16 -11.20
CA MET A 228 21.99 -20.76 -10.09
C MET A 228 21.97 -19.84 -8.87
N THR A 229 21.77 -20.39 -7.67
CA THR A 229 22.39 -19.86 -6.45
C THR A 229 23.06 -21.01 -5.70
N ALA A 230 24.33 -20.79 -5.36
CA ALA A 230 25.24 -21.76 -4.78
C ALA A 230 25.51 -21.42 -3.31
N THR A 231 25.17 -22.33 -2.41
CA THR A 231 25.81 -22.68 -1.12
C THR A 231 25.13 -23.99 -0.69
N GLY A 232 25.72 -25.08 -0.23
CA GLY A 232 27.06 -25.48 0.16
C GLY A 232 26.89 -26.73 1.05
N LEU A 233 27.14 -27.92 0.50
CA LEU A 233 27.30 -29.24 1.14
C LEU A 233 26.29 -29.65 2.25
N GLY A 234 25.18 -30.26 1.82
CA GLY A 234 24.48 -31.29 2.58
C GLY A 234 24.40 -32.55 1.73
N ARG A 235 24.89 -33.69 2.23
CA ARG A 235 24.73 -35.00 1.57
C ARG A 235 23.23 -35.26 1.37
N SER A 236 22.81 -35.35 0.11
CA SER A 236 21.51 -35.90 -0.26
C SER A 236 21.47 -37.37 0.17
N PHE A 237 20.68 -37.68 1.18
CA PHE A 237 20.34 -39.06 1.51
C PHE A 237 19.17 -39.48 0.63
N MET A 238 19.42 -40.48 -0.22
CA MET A 238 18.40 -41.18 -0.99
C MET A 238 17.37 -41.78 -0.03
N ARG A 239 16.09 -41.46 -0.23
CA ARG A 239 14.96 -42.18 0.37
C ARG A 239 15.08 -43.67 0.00
N THR A 240 15.16 -44.52 1.01
CA THR A 240 15.01 -45.97 0.85
C THR A 240 13.56 -46.31 1.23
N ASP A 241 12.64 -46.08 0.29
CA ASP A 241 11.24 -46.50 0.44
C ASP A 241 11.15 -48.00 0.09
N SER A 242 11.29 -48.86 1.12
CA SER A 242 10.78 -50.24 1.13
C SER A 242 10.95 -50.87 2.51
N ILE A 243 10.12 -50.49 3.49
CA ILE A 243 9.72 -51.34 4.64
C ILE A 243 8.29 -50.92 5.00
N GLY A 244 7.32 -51.41 4.23
CA GLY A 244 5.88 -51.18 4.47
C GLY A 244 5.15 -52.33 5.18
N GLU A 245 5.84 -53.38 5.64
CA GLU A 245 5.20 -54.64 6.06
C GLU A 245 5.40 -55.04 7.53
N ARG A 246 5.80 -54.13 8.45
CA ARG A 246 5.94 -54.47 9.89
C ARG A 246 5.14 -53.64 10.87
N ILE A 247 4.21 -52.80 10.43
CA ILE A 247 3.38 -52.00 11.34
C ILE A 247 2.02 -52.69 11.50
N GLY A 248 1.95 -53.53 12.53
CA GLY A 248 0.72 -54.15 13.00
C GLY A 248 0.70 -54.17 14.52
N ARG A 249 0.76 -53.00 15.17
CA ARG A 249 0.47 -52.87 16.60
C ARG A 249 -0.27 -51.55 16.86
N TYR A 250 -1.43 -51.69 17.49
CA TYR A 250 -2.46 -50.67 17.79
C TYR A 250 -3.33 -50.20 16.62
N ASN A 251 -4.11 -51.13 16.03
CA ASN A 251 -5.42 -50.80 15.48
C ASN A 251 -6.44 -50.81 16.63
N GLU A 252 -6.46 -49.75 17.45
CA GLU A 252 -7.75 -49.33 18.01
C GLU A 252 -8.46 -48.57 16.88
N SER A 253 -9.74 -48.83 16.69
CA SER A 253 -10.57 -48.05 15.77
C SER A 253 -10.48 -46.60 16.21
N GLU A 254 -9.86 -45.73 15.41
CA GLU A 254 -9.85 -44.29 15.65
C GLU A 254 -11.32 -43.86 15.85
N PRO A 255 -11.71 -43.35 17.03
CA PRO A 255 -12.98 -42.70 17.16
C PRO A 255 -12.99 -41.51 16.18
N PRO A 256 -14.11 -41.21 15.52
CA PRO A 256 -14.18 -40.05 14.65
C PRO A 256 -13.80 -38.82 15.48
N ILE A 257 -12.71 -38.16 15.09
CA ILE A 257 -12.23 -36.93 15.72
C ILE A 257 -13.30 -35.87 15.44
N ILE A 258 -14.18 -35.63 16.42
CA ILE A 258 -15.01 -34.43 16.47
C ILE A 258 -14.06 -33.34 16.99
N THR A 259 -13.33 -32.69 16.09
CA THR A 259 -12.70 -31.41 16.42
C THR A 259 -13.80 -30.41 16.71
N ASP A 260 -13.87 -29.89 17.93
CA ASP A 260 -14.78 -28.79 18.26
C ASP A 260 -14.33 -27.55 17.47
N GLU A 261 -15.11 -27.16 16.46
CA GLU A 261 -14.81 -26.02 15.58
C GLU A 261 -14.57 -24.73 16.39
N ILE A 262 -15.14 -24.64 17.61
CA ILE A 262 -14.98 -23.52 18.52
C ILE A 262 -13.59 -23.53 19.17
N GLU A 263 -13.07 -24.69 19.56
CA GLU A 263 -11.73 -24.80 20.15
C GLU A 263 -10.66 -24.45 19.12
N ASP A 264 -10.76 -24.94 17.89
CA ASP A 264 -9.81 -24.59 16.83
C ASP A 264 -9.84 -23.09 16.51
N LEU A 265 -11.02 -22.46 16.49
CA LEU A 265 -11.15 -21.01 16.29
C LEU A 265 -10.44 -20.20 17.41
N ASN A 266 -10.57 -20.62 18.67
CA ASN A 266 -9.89 -19.97 19.79
C ASN A 266 -8.35 -20.02 19.65
N LEU A 267 -7.79 -21.13 19.15
CA LEU A 267 -6.35 -21.25 18.90
C LEU A 267 -5.86 -20.25 17.85
N TRP A 268 -6.63 -20.04 16.78
CA TRP A 268 -6.27 -19.09 15.73
C TRP A 268 -6.39 -17.63 16.20
N TRP A 269 -7.35 -17.33 17.06
CA TRP A 269 -7.41 -16.02 17.73
C TRP A 269 -6.28 -15.79 18.72
N ALA A 270 -5.82 -16.83 19.42
CA ALA A 270 -4.59 -16.75 20.22
C ALA A 270 -3.38 -16.41 19.34
N ALA A 271 -3.25 -17.05 18.16
CA ALA A 271 -2.22 -16.72 17.19
C ALA A 271 -2.36 -15.28 16.66
N TRP A 272 -3.59 -14.82 16.34
CA TRP A 272 -3.84 -13.42 15.97
C TRP A 272 -3.37 -12.43 17.01
N ASN A 273 -3.72 -12.66 18.27
CA ASN A 273 -3.33 -11.78 19.36
C ASN A 273 -1.80 -11.75 19.56
N THR A 274 -1.15 -12.89 19.41
CA THR A 274 0.32 -12.97 19.46
C THR A 274 0.96 -12.22 18.29
N TRP A 275 0.48 -12.43 17.05
CA TRP A 275 0.96 -11.69 15.88
C TRP A 275 0.75 -10.18 16.04
N TYR A 276 -0.42 -9.77 16.53
CA TYR A 276 -0.74 -8.37 16.80
C TYR A 276 0.20 -7.75 17.84
N ARG A 277 0.52 -8.46 18.93
CA ARG A 277 1.48 -8.01 19.95
C ARG A 277 2.88 -7.87 19.36
N ILE A 278 3.35 -8.86 18.61
CA ILE A 278 4.66 -8.79 17.93
C ILE A 278 4.71 -7.58 17.00
N GLY A 279 3.70 -7.40 16.15
CA GLY A 279 3.64 -6.30 15.18
C GLY A 279 3.52 -4.93 15.84
N SER A 280 2.70 -4.82 16.88
CA SER A 280 2.50 -3.56 17.60
C SER A 280 3.75 -3.10 18.34
N GLU A 281 4.50 -4.00 18.97
CA GLU A 281 5.73 -3.64 19.68
C GLU A 281 6.91 -3.42 18.73
N SER A 282 7.03 -4.23 17.67
CA SER A 282 8.16 -4.12 16.73
C SER A 282 8.07 -2.92 15.80
N THR A 283 6.86 -2.49 15.41
CA THR A 283 6.67 -1.34 14.51
C THR A 283 6.45 -0.01 15.24
N LYS A 284 6.51 -0.02 16.58
CA LYS A 284 6.31 1.17 17.40
C LYS A 284 7.52 2.10 17.31
N PRO A 285 7.32 3.40 17.00
CA PRO A 285 8.39 4.37 17.05
C PRO A 285 8.99 4.50 18.46
N PRO A 286 10.32 4.64 18.59
CA PRO A 286 10.96 4.82 19.88
C PRO A 286 10.56 6.16 20.52
N ILE A 287 10.31 6.13 21.83
CA ILE A 287 9.86 7.30 22.62
C ILE A 287 11.05 8.23 22.93
N THR A 288 12.25 7.67 23.10
CA THR A 288 13.50 8.41 23.35
C THR A 288 14.56 8.01 22.31
N CYS A 289 15.26 9.00 21.74
CA CYS A 289 16.35 8.78 20.79
C CYS A 289 17.65 8.48 21.56
N GLU A 290 17.72 7.30 22.17
CA GLU A 290 18.98 6.79 22.73
C GLU A 290 19.76 6.02 21.65
N LYS A 291 21.09 6.18 21.62
CA LYS A 291 22.03 5.57 20.64
C LYS A 291 22.02 4.03 20.57
N LEU A 292 21.17 3.35 21.35
CA LEU A 292 21.11 1.88 21.46
C LEU A 292 19.70 1.33 21.16
N THR A 293 18.87 2.11 20.48
CA THR A 293 17.51 1.70 20.12
C THR A 293 17.56 0.60 19.04
N PHE A 294 17.04 -0.59 19.37
CA PHE A 294 16.91 -1.68 18.40
C PHE A 294 15.81 -1.34 17.39
N ILE A 295 16.15 -1.33 16.11
CA ILE A 295 15.21 -1.13 15.00
C ILE A 295 15.10 -2.44 14.21
N PRO A 296 13.88 -2.94 13.95
CA PRO A 296 13.72 -4.19 13.21
C PRO A 296 14.26 -4.09 11.78
N SER A 297 14.84 -5.20 11.31
CA SER A 297 15.34 -5.30 9.94
C SER A 297 14.21 -5.41 8.91
N GLN A 298 14.46 -4.98 7.67
CA GLN A 298 13.51 -5.12 6.55
C GLN A 298 13.07 -6.58 6.29
N PRO A 299 13.95 -7.60 6.33
CA PRO A 299 13.51 -9.00 6.24
C PRO A 299 12.57 -9.43 7.35
N PHE A 300 12.78 -8.94 8.59
CA PHE A 300 11.88 -9.22 9.71
C PHE A 300 10.50 -8.63 9.46
N LEU A 301 10.43 -7.35 9.09
CA LEU A 301 9.15 -6.67 8.81
C LEU A 301 8.42 -7.33 7.64
N THR A 302 9.16 -7.73 6.59
CA THR A 302 8.59 -8.44 5.44
C THR A 302 7.96 -9.76 5.88
N ALA A 303 8.68 -10.57 6.65
CA ALA A 303 8.17 -11.83 7.18
C ALA A 303 6.95 -11.62 8.09
N LEU A 304 6.95 -10.56 8.91
CA LEU A 304 5.84 -10.21 9.80
C LEU A 304 4.56 -9.99 9.00
N ILE A 305 4.62 -9.19 7.93
CA ILE A 305 3.45 -8.90 7.10
C ILE A 305 3.02 -10.14 6.28
N GLN A 306 3.97 -10.95 5.82
CA GLN A 306 3.68 -12.18 5.07
C GLN A 306 2.96 -13.27 5.89
N ILE A 307 2.96 -13.17 7.22
CA ILE A 307 2.17 -14.06 8.09
C ILE A 307 0.67 -13.78 7.96
N PHE A 308 0.27 -12.52 7.74
CA PHE A 308 -1.13 -12.11 7.78
C PHE A 308 -2.03 -12.87 6.79
N PRO A 309 -1.69 -13.04 5.50
CA PRO A 309 -2.55 -13.78 4.56
C PRO A 309 -2.90 -15.20 5.01
N ALA A 310 -1.93 -15.93 5.58
CA ALA A 310 -2.15 -17.29 6.08
C ALA A 310 -3.01 -17.29 7.35
N LEU A 311 -2.73 -16.37 8.26
CA LEU A 311 -3.48 -16.19 9.51
C LEU A 311 -4.94 -15.80 9.24
N TYR A 312 -5.18 -14.91 8.28
CA TYR A 312 -6.51 -14.45 7.89
C TYR A 312 -7.43 -15.58 7.42
N GLN A 313 -6.89 -16.59 6.72
CA GLN A 313 -7.70 -17.74 6.26
C GLN A 313 -8.41 -18.46 7.41
N HIS A 314 -7.79 -18.48 8.59
CA HIS A 314 -8.31 -19.15 9.78
C HIS A 314 -9.28 -18.27 10.59
N ILE A 315 -9.09 -16.96 10.60
CA ILE A 315 -9.91 -16.02 11.41
C ILE A 315 -10.98 -15.26 10.62
N LYS A 316 -11.08 -15.49 9.31
CA LYS A 316 -11.97 -14.75 8.38
C LYS A 316 -13.44 -14.66 8.83
N THR A 317 -13.95 -15.65 9.57
CA THR A 317 -15.36 -15.71 9.99
C THR A 317 -15.68 -14.76 11.14
N GLY A 318 -14.68 -14.42 11.97
CA GLY A 318 -14.82 -13.48 13.09
C GLY A 318 -14.13 -12.14 12.89
N PHE A 319 -13.47 -11.93 11.75
CA PHE A 319 -12.69 -10.72 11.49
C PHE A 319 -13.58 -9.47 11.46
N SER A 320 -13.22 -8.46 12.24
CA SER A 320 -14.04 -7.27 12.45
C SER A 320 -13.34 -5.97 12.02
N MET A 321 -14.07 -4.85 12.09
CA MET A 321 -13.52 -3.52 11.79
C MET A 321 -12.40 -3.13 12.75
N ASP A 322 -12.49 -3.55 14.03
CA ASP A 322 -11.44 -3.32 15.04
C ASP A 322 -10.14 -4.06 14.65
N ASP A 323 -10.27 -5.28 14.13
CA ASP A 323 -9.12 -6.07 13.67
C ASP A 323 -8.47 -5.46 12.42
N LEU A 324 -9.28 -4.88 11.52
CA LEU A 324 -8.77 -4.12 10.38
C LEU A 324 -7.98 -2.88 10.84
N GLN A 325 -8.47 -2.15 11.84
CA GLN A 325 -7.76 -1.00 12.39
C GLN A 325 -6.42 -1.41 13.01
N LYS A 326 -6.40 -2.52 13.78
CA LYS A 326 -5.17 -3.10 14.33
C LYS A 326 -4.16 -3.47 13.23
N LEU A 327 -4.64 -4.10 12.16
CA LEU A 327 -3.81 -4.42 10.99
C LEU A 327 -3.25 -3.14 10.35
N GLY A 328 -4.10 -2.13 10.13
CA GLY A 328 -3.70 -0.86 9.51
C GLY A 328 -2.56 -0.16 10.26
N VAL A 329 -2.60 -0.16 11.59
CA VAL A 329 -1.52 0.36 12.43
C VAL A 329 -0.21 -0.38 12.19
N ILE A 330 -0.24 -1.72 12.13
CA ILE A 330 0.96 -2.54 11.88
C ILE A 330 1.50 -2.32 10.47
N LEU A 331 0.64 -2.29 9.45
CA LEU A 331 1.04 -2.06 8.06
C LEU A 331 1.69 -0.68 7.89
N HIS A 332 1.07 0.36 8.44
CA HIS A 332 1.62 1.72 8.40
C HIS A 332 2.93 1.80 9.18
N GLY A 333 2.97 1.26 10.39
CA GLY A 333 4.16 1.23 11.24
C GLY A 333 5.33 0.54 10.54
N ALA A 334 5.10 -0.65 9.96
CA ALA A 334 6.12 -1.43 9.29
C ALA A 334 6.76 -0.68 8.11
N VAL A 335 5.95 -0.07 7.24
CA VAL A 335 6.45 0.70 6.10
C VAL A 335 7.18 1.96 6.53
N SER A 336 6.85 2.51 7.71
CA SER A 336 7.50 3.71 8.26
C SER A 336 8.88 3.45 8.85
N VAL A 337 9.27 2.19 9.09
CA VAL A 337 10.57 1.86 9.71
C VAL A 337 11.73 2.19 8.75
N PRO A 338 12.72 3.00 9.18
CA PRO A 338 13.86 3.35 8.35
C PRO A 338 14.81 2.17 8.11
N ILE A 339 15.69 2.32 7.12
CA ILE A 339 16.73 1.33 6.81
C ILE A 339 18.08 1.82 7.32
N SER A 340 18.87 0.93 7.92
CA SER A 340 20.25 1.23 8.31
C SER A 340 21.11 1.52 7.07
N SER A 341 22.03 2.48 7.15
CA SER A 341 22.95 2.82 6.05
C SER A 341 23.68 1.62 5.45
N ASP A 342 24.04 0.63 6.28
CA ASP A 342 24.81 -0.55 5.85
C ASP A 342 23.99 -1.54 5.00
N ALA A 343 22.67 -1.55 5.19
CA ALA A 343 21.75 -2.44 4.49
C ALA A 343 21.17 -1.78 3.22
N SER A 344 21.29 -0.46 3.08
CA SER A 344 20.68 0.30 1.99
C SER A 344 21.12 -0.17 0.59
N PRO A 345 22.40 -0.54 0.32
CA PRO A 345 22.83 -0.96 -1.02
C PRO A 345 22.24 -2.31 -1.47
N PHE A 346 21.76 -3.13 -0.53
CA PHE A 346 21.22 -4.47 -0.82
C PHE A 346 19.70 -4.47 -0.97
N ILE A 347 19.03 -3.44 -0.44
CA ILE A 347 17.57 -3.34 -0.41
C ILE A 347 17.06 -2.36 -1.47
N LEU A 348 17.81 -1.30 -1.74
CA LEU A 348 17.45 -0.32 -2.75
C LEU A 348 18.06 -0.73 -4.09
N PRO A 349 17.25 -0.83 -5.17
CA PRO A 349 17.78 -1.00 -6.51
C PRO A 349 18.77 0.13 -6.83
N SER A 350 19.69 -0.14 -7.77
CA SER A 350 20.47 0.89 -8.45
C SER A 350 19.56 2.06 -8.83
N TYR A 351 20.05 3.30 -8.66
CA TYR A 351 19.33 4.59 -8.74
C TYR A 351 18.38 4.83 -9.94
N THR A 352 18.30 3.91 -10.90
CA THR A 352 17.58 4.01 -12.16
C THR A 352 16.24 3.26 -12.21
N GLU A 353 15.95 2.34 -11.28
CA GLU A 353 14.71 1.54 -11.34
C GLU A 353 13.77 1.82 -10.16
N ALA A 354 12.57 2.29 -10.48
CA ALA A 354 11.46 2.53 -9.56
C ALA A 354 10.80 1.20 -9.14
N VAL A 355 11.48 0.39 -8.32
CA VAL A 355 11.00 -0.93 -7.89
C VAL A 355 10.54 -0.88 -6.43
N LEU A 356 9.45 -1.59 -6.14
CA LEU A 356 8.94 -1.78 -4.79
C LEU A 356 9.89 -2.68 -3.98
N THR A 357 10.04 -2.36 -2.70
CA THR A 357 10.71 -3.29 -1.77
C THR A 357 9.80 -4.49 -1.48
N SER A 358 10.39 -5.63 -1.08
CA SER A 358 9.61 -6.82 -0.70
C SER A 358 8.63 -6.56 0.45
N LEU A 359 8.95 -5.64 1.36
CA LEU A 359 8.04 -5.21 2.42
C LEU A 359 6.82 -4.48 1.84
N GLN A 360 7.05 -3.51 0.95
CA GLN A 360 5.98 -2.76 0.29
C GLN A 360 5.06 -3.69 -0.53
N GLU A 361 5.63 -4.66 -1.25
CA GLU A 361 4.87 -5.70 -1.96
C GLU A 361 4.03 -6.56 -1.01
N ALA A 362 4.61 -6.97 0.12
CA ALA A 362 3.90 -7.76 1.13
C ALA A 362 2.71 -6.99 1.73
N VAL A 363 2.86 -5.68 1.96
CA VAL A 363 1.80 -4.80 2.46
C VAL A 363 0.66 -4.66 1.46
N LEU A 364 0.96 -4.42 0.18
CA LEU A 364 -0.07 -4.37 -0.86
C LEU A 364 -0.76 -5.72 -1.04
N THR A 365 -0.02 -6.83 -0.92
CA THR A 365 -0.59 -8.19 -0.98
C THR A 365 -1.54 -8.45 0.19
N ALA A 366 -1.19 -8.02 1.41
CA ALA A 366 -2.05 -8.14 2.58
C ALA A 366 -3.38 -7.37 2.39
N LEU A 367 -3.31 -6.14 1.85
CA LEU A 367 -4.50 -5.36 1.53
C LEU A 367 -5.32 -5.96 0.37
N ASP A 368 -4.69 -6.55 -0.64
CA ASP A 368 -5.37 -7.23 -1.75
C ASP A 368 -6.16 -8.46 -1.26
N VAL A 369 -5.60 -9.25 -0.34
CA VAL A 369 -6.30 -10.38 0.29
C VAL A 369 -7.58 -9.91 0.98
N LEU A 370 -7.52 -8.81 1.73
CA LEU A 370 -8.69 -8.24 2.38
C LEU A 370 -9.69 -7.65 1.40
N GLN A 371 -9.24 -6.92 0.38
CA GLN A 371 -10.12 -6.37 -0.65
C GLN A 371 -10.91 -7.46 -1.35
N LYS A 372 -10.25 -8.56 -1.74
CA LYS A 372 -10.91 -9.73 -2.35
C LYS A 372 -11.91 -10.37 -1.39
N ALA A 373 -11.56 -10.50 -0.11
CA ALA A 373 -12.44 -11.07 0.88
C ALA A 373 -13.67 -10.20 1.18
N ILE A 374 -13.49 -8.87 1.29
CA ILE A 374 -14.58 -7.91 1.50
C ILE A 374 -15.52 -7.90 0.29
N CYS A 375 -14.97 -7.97 -0.93
CA CYS A 375 -15.74 -7.97 -2.17
C CYS A 375 -16.72 -9.16 -2.29
N VAL A 376 -16.35 -10.32 -1.76
CA VAL A 376 -17.19 -11.53 -1.78
C VAL A 376 -17.93 -11.72 -0.43
N GLY A 377 -17.60 -10.91 0.57
CA GLY A 377 -18.12 -10.99 1.93
C GLY A 377 -19.55 -10.45 2.09
N SER A 378 -20.08 -10.61 3.30
CA SER A 378 -21.40 -10.10 3.70
C SER A 378 -21.44 -8.56 3.75
N GLU A 379 -22.63 -7.97 3.83
CA GLU A 379 -22.80 -6.51 3.96
C GLU A 379 -22.01 -5.95 5.16
N ASN A 380 -21.91 -6.71 6.26
CA ASN A 380 -21.13 -6.35 7.45
C ASN A 380 -19.62 -6.29 7.19
N MET A 381 -19.09 -7.05 6.23
CA MET A 381 -17.69 -6.93 5.80
C MET A 381 -17.51 -5.73 4.87
N GLN A 382 -18.49 -5.47 4.01
CA GLN A 382 -18.45 -4.37 3.04
C GLN A 382 -18.49 -2.99 3.70
N ILE A 383 -18.89 -2.87 4.98
CA ILE A 383 -18.73 -1.60 5.72
C ILE A 383 -17.26 -1.22 5.93
N MET A 384 -16.32 -2.14 5.73
CA MET A 384 -14.88 -1.93 5.92
C MET A 384 -14.19 -1.26 4.72
N TYR A 385 -14.87 -1.10 3.57
CA TYR A 385 -14.28 -0.44 2.39
C TYR A 385 -13.63 0.92 2.71
N PRO A 386 -14.27 1.84 3.48
CA PRO A 386 -13.68 3.13 3.80
C PRO A 386 -12.34 3.01 4.53
N ALA A 387 -12.18 2.07 5.47
CA ALA A 387 -10.89 1.88 6.16
C ALA A 387 -9.79 1.37 5.23
N ILE A 388 -10.12 0.55 4.22
CA ILE A 388 -9.15 0.16 3.19
C ILE A 388 -8.72 1.39 2.37
N PHE A 389 -9.67 2.25 2.00
CA PHE A 389 -9.36 3.52 1.32
C PHE A 389 -8.48 4.42 2.19
N ASP A 390 -8.81 4.62 3.46
CA ASP A 390 -8.04 5.46 4.37
C ASP A 390 -6.59 4.97 4.49
N GLN A 391 -6.40 3.64 4.59
CA GLN A 391 -5.07 3.03 4.65
C GLN A 391 -4.28 3.24 3.35
N LEU A 392 -4.89 3.01 2.19
CA LEU A 392 -4.24 3.21 0.89
C LEU A 392 -3.95 4.69 0.63
N LEU A 393 -4.88 5.59 0.97
CA LEU A 393 -4.69 7.04 0.80
C LEU A 393 -3.56 7.57 1.68
N ALA A 394 -3.40 7.05 2.90
CA ALA A 394 -2.24 7.35 3.73
C ALA A 394 -0.92 6.96 3.04
N PHE A 395 -0.89 5.81 2.34
CA PHE A 395 0.28 5.40 1.55
C PHE A 395 0.50 6.27 0.30
N VAL A 396 -0.56 6.76 -0.34
CA VAL A 396 -0.45 7.72 -1.46
C VAL A 396 0.23 9.02 -1.00
N GLU A 397 -0.06 9.49 0.22
CA GLU A 397 0.58 10.69 0.76
C GLU A 397 2.10 10.56 0.90
N PHE A 398 2.64 9.34 1.04
CA PHE A 398 4.09 9.12 1.17
C PHE A 398 4.89 9.58 -0.04
N SER A 399 4.25 9.74 -1.21
CA SER A 399 4.88 10.31 -2.40
C SER A 399 5.41 11.73 -2.18
N CYS A 400 4.72 12.54 -1.37
CA CYS A 400 5.04 13.95 -1.13
C CYS A 400 5.37 14.23 0.35
N LYS A 401 4.85 13.41 1.26
CA LYS A 401 5.01 13.51 2.71
C LYS A 401 5.51 12.16 3.23
N PRO A 402 6.81 11.87 3.14
CA PRO A 402 7.36 10.61 3.63
C PRO A 402 7.04 10.43 5.13
N PRO A 403 6.78 9.19 5.58
CA PRO A 403 6.44 8.93 6.97
C PRO A 403 7.60 9.28 7.90
N GLN A 404 7.25 9.67 9.13
CA GLN A 404 8.22 9.92 10.20
C GLN A 404 8.22 8.73 11.17
N TYR A 405 9.40 8.34 11.64
CA TYR A 405 9.57 7.26 12.63
C TYR A 405 10.11 7.83 13.94
N GLY A 406 9.22 8.38 14.76
CA GLY A 406 9.58 9.04 16.02
C GLY A 406 10.42 10.29 15.76
N GLN A 407 11.47 10.50 16.56
CA GLN A 407 12.40 11.64 16.44
C GLN A 407 13.71 11.27 15.72
N LEU A 408 13.75 10.14 14.98
CA LEU A 408 14.95 9.71 14.27
C LEU A 408 15.23 10.60 13.06
N GLU A 409 16.45 11.16 13.01
CA GLU A 409 16.93 11.89 11.83
C GLU A 409 17.22 10.90 10.70
N MET A 410 16.51 11.04 9.57
CA MET A 410 16.65 10.20 8.40
C MET A 410 17.23 10.99 7.23
N LYS A 411 18.13 10.37 6.45
CA LYS A 411 18.54 10.92 5.15
C LYS A 411 17.50 10.56 4.09
N HIS A 412 16.93 11.57 3.44
CA HIS A 412 16.05 11.39 2.28
C HIS A 412 16.87 11.19 1.01
N ILE A 413 16.70 10.03 0.36
CA ILE A 413 17.39 9.70 -0.91
C ILE A 413 16.83 10.51 -2.09
N ALA A 414 15.55 10.93 -2.01
CA ALA A 414 14.85 11.60 -3.11
C ALA A 414 15.49 12.91 -3.60
N ASN A 415 16.28 13.61 -2.76
CA ASN A 415 16.92 14.88 -3.11
C ASN A 415 18.35 14.77 -3.67
N ALA A 416 18.83 13.56 -3.96
CA ALA A 416 20.20 13.33 -4.44
C ALA A 416 20.52 13.94 -5.83
N LYS A 417 19.50 14.39 -6.60
CA LYS A 417 19.73 15.09 -7.88
C LYS A 417 20.38 16.48 -7.73
N TYR A 418 20.29 17.12 -6.56
CA TYR A 418 20.80 18.50 -6.37
C TYR A 418 21.91 18.65 -5.32
N ASN A 419 22.06 17.72 -4.37
CA ASN A 419 23.06 17.85 -3.29
C ASN A 419 24.00 16.65 -3.20
N GLN A 420 24.98 16.57 -4.09
CA GLN A 420 26.12 15.65 -3.96
C GLN A 420 26.94 15.89 -2.68
N ILE A 421 26.82 17.05 -2.04
CA ILE A 421 27.65 17.49 -0.91
C ILE A 421 27.16 16.91 0.44
N GLN A 422 25.88 16.51 0.59
CA GLN A 422 25.35 15.91 1.82
C GLN A 422 25.51 14.38 1.90
N LEU A 423 26.05 13.73 0.87
CA LEU A 423 26.33 12.29 0.89
C LEU A 423 27.42 11.90 1.91
N PHE A 424 28.28 12.83 2.33
CA PHE A 424 29.47 12.54 3.15
C PHE A 424 29.30 12.76 4.67
N ALA A 425 28.14 13.21 5.15
CA ALA A 425 27.86 13.21 6.59
C ALA A 425 27.48 11.79 7.06
N PRO A 426 28.01 11.25 8.17
CA PRO A 426 27.57 9.93 8.65
C PRO A 426 26.15 10.05 9.22
N ALA A 427 25.14 9.54 8.51
CA ALA A 427 23.84 9.28 9.12
C ALA A 427 23.63 7.77 9.17
N GLU A 428 23.17 7.30 10.32
CA GLU A 428 22.96 5.89 10.62
C GLU A 428 21.73 5.32 9.88
N TRP A 429 20.76 6.18 9.52
CA TRP A 429 19.45 5.79 8.97
C TRP A 429 19.12 6.52 7.66
N VAL A 430 18.53 5.76 6.73
CA VAL A 430 18.16 6.19 5.39
C VAL A 430 16.67 5.97 5.15
N ALA A 431 15.99 6.99 4.66
CA ALA A 431 14.58 6.91 4.26
C ALA A 431 14.45 6.24 2.88
N LEU A 432 13.45 5.36 2.76
CA LEU A 432 13.09 4.70 1.50
C LEU A 432 12.59 5.69 0.45
N ASN A 433 12.75 5.32 -0.83
CA ASN A 433 12.00 5.98 -1.90
C ASN A 433 10.56 5.47 -1.89
N TYR A 434 9.63 6.29 -1.39
CA TYR A 434 8.22 5.93 -1.30
C TYR A 434 7.42 6.23 -2.57
N VAL A 435 8.01 6.89 -3.58
CA VAL A 435 7.30 7.26 -4.81
C VAL A 435 6.67 6.03 -5.50
N PRO A 436 7.40 4.93 -5.80
CA PRO A 436 6.81 3.79 -6.49
C PRO A 436 5.68 3.13 -5.68
N PHE A 437 5.84 3.09 -4.36
CA PHE A 437 4.84 2.52 -3.44
C PHE A 437 3.57 3.35 -3.37
N ALA A 438 3.70 4.67 -3.28
CA ALA A 438 2.58 5.59 -3.28
C ALA A 438 1.83 5.58 -4.62
N GLU A 439 2.56 5.56 -5.75
CA GLU A 439 1.99 5.46 -7.09
C GLU A 439 1.25 4.12 -7.27
N ARG A 440 1.83 3.00 -6.85
CA ARG A 440 1.13 1.71 -6.89
C ARG A 440 -0.09 1.66 -5.98
N SER A 441 -0.02 2.27 -4.80
CA SER A 441 -1.16 2.38 -3.89
C SER A 441 -2.30 3.19 -4.52
N LEU A 442 -1.98 4.26 -5.26
CA LEU A 442 -2.97 5.07 -5.98
C LEU A 442 -3.65 4.26 -7.08
N GLU A 443 -2.93 3.44 -7.84
CA GLU A 443 -3.54 2.56 -8.84
C GLU A 443 -4.55 1.59 -8.21
N VAL A 444 -4.24 1.04 -7.03
CA VAL A 444 -5.16 0.18 -6.27
C VAL A 444 -6.39 0.98 -5.78
N VAL A 445 -6.21 2.22 -5.31
CA VAL A 445 -7.34 3.10 -4.94
C VAL A 445 -8.29 3.33 -6.11
N VAL A 446 -7.74 3.62 -7.30
CA VAL A 446 -8.56 3.86 -8.49
C VAL A 446 -9.34 2.60 -8.86
N ASP A 447 -8.69 1.44 -8.96
CA ASP A 447 -9.35 0.16 -9.28
C ASP A 447 -10.44 -0.21 -8.27
N LEU A 448 -10.17 -0.02 -6.97
CA LEU A 448 -11.16 -0.28 -5.92
C LEU A 448 -12.36 0.69 -6.01
N TYR A 449 -12.11 1.99 -6.23
CA TYR A 449 -13.18 2.99 -6.34
C TYR A 449 -14.05 2.74 -7.57
N GLN A 450 -13.46 2.37 -8.71
CA GLN A 450 -14.21 2.01 -9.92
C GLN A 450 -15.24 0.90 -9.66
N LYS A 451 -14.89 -0.08 -8.82
CA LYS A 451 -15.76 -1.21 -8.46
C LYS A 451 -16.80 -0.87 -7.39
N THR A 452 -16.55 0.14 -6.57
CA THR A 452 -17.30 0.40 -5.32
C THR A 452 -17.93 1.79 -5.21
N ALA A 453 -17.82 2.65 -6.22
CA ALA A 453 -18.26 4.05 -6.19
C ALA A 453 -19.73 4.25 -5.73
N CYS A 454 -20.64 3.35 -6.14
CA CYS A 454 -22.06 3.40 -5.77
C CYS A 454 -22.38 2.72 -4.42
N HIS A 455 -21.38 2.13 -3.75
CA HIS A 455 -21.61 1.38 -2.53
C HIS A 455 -21.96 2.31 -1.36
N LYS A 456 -22.96 1.93 -0.56
CA LYS A 456 -23.52 2.80 0.51
C LYS A 456 -22.46 3.26 1.51
N ALA A 457 -21.57 2.37 1.95
CA ALA A 457 -20.50 2.72 2.90
C ALA A 457 -19.50 3.73 2.30
N VAL A 458 -19.15 3.56 1.02
CA VAL A 458 -18.21 4.43 0.30
C VAL A 458 -18.79 5.84 0.12
N VAL A 459 -20.09 5.92 -0.18
CA VAL A 459 -20.81 7.21 -0.29
C VAL A 459 -20.97 7.88 1.08
N ASN A 460 -21.33 7.13 2.12
CA ASN A 460 -21.58 7.68 3.46
C ASN A 460 -20.30 8.24 4.11
N GLU A 461 -19.17 7.53 3.97
CA GLU A 461 -17.87 7.95 4.53
C GLU A 461 -17.10 8.91 3.61
N LYS A 462 -17.76 9.48 2.58
CA LYS A 462 -17.21 10.53 1.71
C LYS A 462 -15.86 10.15 1.06
N VAL A 463 -15.69 8.88 0.69
CA VAL A 463 -14.43 8.36 0.13
C VAL A 463 -13.97 9.17 -1.09
N LEU A 464 -14.89 9.58 -1.97
CA LEU A 464 -14.56 10.43 -3.13
C LEU A 464 -13.90 11.76 -2.72
N GLN A 465 -14.42 12.41 -1.68
CA GLN A 465 -13.82 13.64 -1.15
C GLN A 465 -12.41 13.38 -0.60
N ASN A 466 -12.22 12.28 0.12
CA ASN A 466 -10.91 11.91 0.67
C ASN A 466 -9.90 11.66 -0.46
N ILE A 467 -10.30 10.95 -1.52
CA ILE A 467 -9.45 10.75 -2.72
C ILE A 467 -9.05 12.10 -3.32
N ILE A 468 -10.01 13.00 -3.55
CA ILE A 468 -9.74 14.33 -4.13
C ILE A 468 -8.77 15.11 -3.24
N LYS A 469 -8.98 15.10 -1.92
CA LYS A 469 -8.12 15.80 -0.95
C LYS A 469 -6.69 15.26 -0.94
N THR A 470 -6.51 13.94 -0.97
CA THR A 470 -5.20 13.31 -1.02
C THR A 470 -4.49 13.65 -2.34
N LEU A 471 -5.20 13.60 -3.48
CA LEU A 471 -4.65 13.93 -4.79
C LEU A 471 -4.33 15.42 -4.96
N ARG A 472 -5.01 16.31 -4.23
CA ARG A 472 -4.71 17.74 -4.23
C ARG A 472 -3.26 18.04 -3.86
N ILE A 473 -2.64 17.25 -2.97
CA ILE A 473 -1.27 17.45 -2.52
C ILE A 473 -0.28 17.39 -3.71
N PRO A 474 -0.11 16.26 -4.41
CA PRO A 474 0.78 16.20 -5.57
C PRO A 474 0.35 17.13 -6.71
N LEU A 475 -0.96 17.36 -6.90
CA LEU A 475 -1.46 18.26 -7.95
C LEU A 475 -1.10 19.73 -7.69
N SER A 476 -1.17 20.18 -6.45
CA SER A 476 -0.77 21.55 -6.08
C SER A 476 0.75 21.77 -6.24
N LEU A 477 1.54 20.73 -5.97
CA LEU A 477 2.99 20.76 -6.12
C LEU A 477 3.44 20.70 -7.59
N LYS A 478 2.74 19.94 -8.45
CA LYS A 478 3.02 19.74 -9.88
C LYS A 478 4.52 19.58 -10.18
N TYR A 479 5.21 20.65 -10.59
CA TYR A 479 6.64 20.61 -10.93
C TYR A 479 7.57 20.48 -9.72
N ALA A 480 7.08 20.77 -8.50
CA ALA A 480 7.81 20.61 -7.25
C ALA A 480 7.64 19.23 -6.61
N CYS A 481 6.92 18.29 -7.24
CA CYS A 481 6.79 16.93 -6.75
C CYS A 481 8.15 16.20 -6.71
N PRO A 482 8.35 15.26 -5.76
CA PRO A 482 9.57 14.43 -5.71
C PRO A 482 9.81 13.62 -6.99
N SER A 483 8.75 13.27 -7.72
CA SER A 483 8.83 12.71 -9.07
C SER A 483 7.79 13.34 -9.99
N GLU A 484 8.15 13.52 -11.27
CA GLU A 484 7.24 14.01 -12.30
C GLU A 484 6.12 13.00 -12.61
N SER A 485 6.40 11.70 -12.49
CA SER A 485 5.39 10.64 -12.65
C SER A 485 4.24 10.78 -11.67
N THR A 486 4.50 11.31 -10.47
CA THR A 486 3.54 11.34 -9.37
C THR A 486 2.37 12.28 -9.66
N TRP A 487 2.63 13.53 -10.08
CA TRP A 487 1.54 14.46 -10.37
C TRP A 487 0.79 14.06 -11.66
N LYS A 488 1.49 13.47 -12.64
CA LYS A 488 0.89 12.94 -13.88
C LYS A 488 -0.06 11.77 -13.59
N LEU A 489 0.36 10.85 -12.73
CA LEU A 489 -0.50 9.76 -12.27
C LEU A 489 -1.66 10.29 -11.43
N ALA A 490 -1.42 11.28 -10.56
CA ALA A 490 -2.45 11.89 -9.73
C ALA A 490 -3.58 12.52 -10.56
N VAL A 491 -3.25 13.31 -11.61
CA VAL A 491 -4.28 13.93 -12.46
C VAL A 491 -5.00 12.90 -13.31
N SER A 492 -4.29 11.94 -13.92
CA SER A 492 -4.93 10.83 -14.65
C SER A 492 -5.89 10.03 -13.76
N SER A 493 -5.49 9.78 -12.50
CA SER A 493 -6.31 9.08 -11.51
C SER A 493 -7.52 9.92 -11.09
N LEU A 494 -7.35 11.23 -10.88
CA LEU A 494 -8.44 12.15 -10.58
C LEU A 494 -9.48 12.14 -11.70
N LEU A 495 -9.06 12.25 -12.96
CA LEU A 495 -9.97 12.21 -14.12
C LEU A 495 -10.76 10.89 -14.17
N LYS A 496 -10.09 9.74 -13.96
CA LYS A 496 -10.73 8.41 -13.92
C LYS A 496 -11.72 8.25 -12.78
N VAL A 497 -11.39 8.78 -11.59
CA VAL A 497 -12.26 8.71 -10.41
C VAL A 497 -13.47 9.61 -10.59
N LEU A 498 -13.28 10.82 -11.14
CA LEU A 498 -14.37 11.78 -11.34
C LEU A 498 -15.35 11.36 -12.45
N SER A 499 -14.90 10.69 -13.50
CA SER A 499 -15.81 10.21 -14.57
C SER A 499 -16.88 9.25 -14.06
N ILE A 500 -16.63 8.57 -12.93
CA ILE A 500 -17.58 7.69 -12.24
C ILE A 500 -18.21 8.40 -11.04
N GLY A 501 -17.40 9.11 -10.25
CA GLY A 501 -17.81 9.74 -9.00
C GLY A 501 -18.77 10.92 -9.19
N LEU A 502 -18.61 11.72 -10.26
CA LEU A 502 -19.51 12.84 -10.55
C LEU A 502 -20.95 12.36 -10.87
N PRO A 503 -21.18 11.36 -11.73
CA PRO A 503 -22.50 10.75 -11.88
C PRO A 503 -23.13 10.29 -10.56
N VAL A 504 -22.36 9.64 -9.68
CA VAL A 504 -22.84 9.19 -8.36
C VAL A 504 -23.20 10.37 -7.47
N ALA A 505 -22.35 11.40 -7.42
CA ALA A 505 -22.61 12.62 -6.64
C ALA A 505 -23.91 13.31 -7.08
N ARG A 506 -24.17 13.37 -8.39
CA ARG A 506 -25.41 13.95 -8.96
C ARG A 506 -26.66 13.18 -8.54
N GLN A 507 -26.61 11.85 -8.48
CA GLN A 507 -27.74 11.02 -8.00
C GLN A 507 -28.09 11.32 -6.53
N HIS A 508 -27.11 11.78 -5.75
CA HIS A 508 -27.25 12.10 -4.34
C HIS A 508 -27.41 13.61 -4.05
N ALA A 509 -27.65 14.44 -5.07
CA ALA A 509 -27.76 15.89 -4.93
C ALA A 509 -28.80 16.33 -3.88
N SER A 510 -29.94 15.62 -3.78
CA SER A 510 -31.00 15.92 -2.80
C SER A 510 -30.61 15.58 -1.36
N SER A 511 -29.63 14.69 -1.16
CA SER A 511 -29.22 14.20 0.17
C SER A 511 -28.09 15.01 0.81
N GLY A 512 -27.46 15.94 0.07
CA GLY A 512 -26.37 16.78 0.56
C GLY A 512 -25.08 16.03 0.94
N LYS A 513 -24.98 14.72 0.68
CA LYS A 513 -23.84 13.88 1.12
C LYS A 513 -22.49 14.33 0.55
N PHE A 514 -22.51 14.97 -0.62
CA PHE A 514 -21.33 15.44 -1.34
C PHE A 514 -21.08 16.96 -1.20
N ASP A 515 -21.83 17.67 -0.36
CA ASP A 515 -21.75 19.15 -0.29
C ASP A 515 -20.35 19.64 0.09
N SER A 516 -19.67 18.94 0.99
CA SER A 516 -18.29 19.25 1.39
C SER A 516 -17.24 18.89 0.34
N MET A 517 -17.57 18.07 -0.66
CA MET A 517 -16.65 17.66 -1.73
C MET A 517 -16.44 18.77 -2.75
N TRP A 518 -17.49 19.52 -3.10
CA TRP A 518 -17.43 20.50 -4.20
C TRP A 518 -16.39 21.60 -3.99
N PRO A 519 -16.28 22.23 -2.80
CA PRO A 519 -15.22 23.20 -2.56
C PRO A 519 -13.82 22.58 -2.66
N GLU A 520 -13.64 21.35 -2.18
CA GLU A 520 -12.35 20.64 -2.29
C GLU A 520 -11.99 20.37 -3.75
N LEU A 521 -12.96 19.96 -4.57
CA LEU A 521 -12.76 19.73 -5.99
C LEU A 521 -12.37 21.02 -6.73
N ALA A 522 -13.05 22.14 -6.45
CA ALA A 522 -12.73 23.43 -7.07
C ALA A 522 -11.31 23.87 -6.71
N ASN A 523 -10.94 23.76 -5.44
CA ASN A 523 -9.59 24.09 -4.99
C ASN A 523 -8.54 23.18 -5.63
N THR A 524 -8.82 21.88 -5.79
CA THR A 524 -7.92 20.95 -6.48
C THR A 524 -7.68 21.34 -7.93
N PHE A 525 -8.73 21.72 -8.67
CA PHE A 525 -8.56 22.21 -10.03
C PHE A 525 -7.79 23.53 -10.08
N GLU A 526 -8.09 24.47 -9.18
CA GLU A 526 -7.39 25.76 -9.15
C GLU A 526 -5.91 25.59 -8.81
N ASP A 527 -5.58 24.80 -7.77
CA ASP A 527 -4.19 24.57 -7.35
C ASP A 527 -3.37 23.83 -8.43
N PHE A 528 -4.00 22.97 -9.23
CA PHE A 528 -3.35 22.28 -10.34
C PHE A 528 -3.16 23.18 -11.57
N LEU A 529 -4.24 23.80 -12.05
CA LEU A 529 -4.24 24.62 -13.27
C LEU A 529 -3.47 25.94 -13.08
N PHE A 530 -3.39 26.45 -11.85
CA PHE A 530 -2.68 27.68 -11.50
C PHE A 530 -1.63 27.41 -10.41
N THR A 531 -0.90 26.30 -10.55
CA THR A 531 0.18 25.95 -9.61
C THR A 531 1.18 27.10 -9.48
N LYS A 532 1.73 27.24 -8.27
CA LYS A 532 2.81 28.19 -7.96
C LYS A 532 4.20 27.61 -8.30
N SER A 533 4.28 26.33 -8.63
CA SER A 533 5.54 25.66 -8.97
C SER A 533 6.02 26.08 -10.37
N ILE A 534 7.33 26.25 -10.51
CA ILE A 534 7.96 26.70 -11.77
C ILE A 534 8.44 25.45 -12.54
N PRO A 535 8.16 25.35 -13.86
CA PRO A 535 8.68 24.26 -14.68
C PRO A 535 10.23 24.21 -14.66
N PRO A 536 10.85 23.02 -14.73
CA PRO A 536 12.31 22.89 -14.78
C PRO A 536 12.92 23.59 -16.00
N ASP A 537 14.11 24.18 -15.84
CA ASP A 537 14.74 24.98 -16.90
C ASP A 537 15.21 24.17 -18.11
N ASN A 538 15.41 22.87 -17.93
CA ASN A 538 15.80 21.93 -18.96
C ASN A 538 14.61 21.21 -19.63
N LEU A 539 13.37 21.64 -19.36
CA LEU A 539 12.18 21.01 -19.94
C LEU A 539 12.13 21.26 -21.46
N SER A 540 12.01 20.18 -22.24
CA SER A 540 11.87 20.32 -23.68
C SER A 540 10.50 20.89 -24.08
N ILE A 541 10.43 21.50 -25.26
CA ILE A 541 9.17 22.04 -25.83
C ILE A 541 8.10 20.93 -25.94
N GLN A 542 8.50 19.73 -26.36
CA GLN A 542 7.60 18.59 -26.48
C GLN A 542 7.05 18.13 -25.12
N GLU A 543 7.86 18.18 -24.05
CA GLU A 543 7.41 17.86 -22.70
C GLU A 543 6.51 18.93 -22.11
N PHE A 544 6.79 20.20 -22.40
CA PHE A 544 5.92 21.31 -22.03
C PHE A 544 4.54 21.16 -22.67
N GLN A 545 4.48 20.93 -23.99
CA GLN A 545 3.22 20.68 -24.72
C GLN A 545 2.46 19.47 -24.19
N ARG A 546 3.17 18.39 -23.83
CA ARG A 546 2.54 17.22 -23.20
C ARG A 546 1.93 17.57 -21.84
N ASN A 547 2.62 18.38 -21.03
CA ASN A 547 2.12 18.83 -19.75
C ASN A 547 0.92 19.76 -19.91
N GLU A 548 0.92 20.60 -20.94
CA GLU A 548 -0.22 21.46 -21.31
C GLU A 548 -1.44 20.63 -21.76
N SER A 549 -1.25 19.58 -22.57
CA SER A 549 -2.32 18.67 -22.98
C SER A 549 -3.07 18.09 -21.77
N VAL A 550 -2.37 17.83 -20.67
CA VAL A 550 -2.99 17.35 -19.42
C VAL A 550 -3.82 18.44 -18.74
N ASP A 551 -3.40 19.71 -18.80
CA ASP A 551 -4.22 20.84 -18.33
C ASP A 551 -5.50 20.96 -19.17
N VAL A 552 -5.40 20.77 -20.49
CA VAL A 552 -6.54 20.77 -21.42
C VAL A 552 -7.53 19.65 -21.10
N GLU A 553 -7.06 18.44 -20.77
CA GLU A 553 -7.94 17.32 -20.37
C GLU A 553 -8.80 17.65 -19.14
N VAL A 554 -8.25 18.40 -18.18
CA VAL A 554 -9.02 18.86 -16.99
C VAL A 554 -10.13 19.84 -17.41
N VAL A 555 -9.85 20.77 -18.32
CA VAL A 555 -10.85 21.69 -18.85
C VAL A 555 -11.92 20.96 -19.65
N GLN A 556 -11.54 19.93 -20.42
CA GLN A 556 -12.48 19.06 -21.13
C GLN A 556 -13.39 18.29 -20.17
N LEU A 557 -12.88 17.79 -19.04
CA LEU A 557 -13.74 17.19 -18.01
C LEU A 557 -14.74 18.21 -17.47
N ILE A 558 -14.32 19.45 -17.22
CA ILE A 558 -15.22 20.52 -16.76
C ILE A 558 -16.32 20.78 -17.80
N SER A 559 -15.96 20.87 -19.07
CA SER A 559 -16.92 21.16 -20.15
C SER A 559 -17.87 20.01 -20.45
N THR A 560 -17.47 18.76 -20.21
CA THR A 560 -18.27 17.57 -20.56
C THR A 560 -19.02 16.96 -19.38
N GLU A 561 -18.43 16.95 -18.18
CA GLU A 561 -18.97 16.23 -17.02
C GLU A 561 -19.47 17.14 -15.88
N ILE A 562 -19.14 18.43 -15.89
CA ILE A 562 -19.53 19.37 -14.83
C ILE A 562 -20.57 20.36 -15.31
N LEU A 563 -20.20 21.24 -16.26
CA LEU A 563 -21.06 22.35 -16.68
C LEU A 563 -22.40 21.90 -17.30
N PRO A 564 -22.49 20.82 -18.11
CA PRO A 564 -23.77 20.33 -18.63
C PRO A 564 -24.77 19.89 -17.55
N TYR A 565 -24.29 19.56 -16.35
CA TYR A 565 -25.11 18.99 -15.27
C TYR A 565 -25.25 19.92 -14.06
N ALA A 566 -24.97 21.22 -14.23
CA ALA A 566 -24.95 22.19 -13.16
C ALA A 566 -26.29 22.39 -12.41
N ASN A 567 -27.41 21.87 -12.93
CA ASN A 567 -28.68 21.79 -12.20
C ASN A 567 -28.59 20.90 -10.95
N PHE A 568 -27.69 19.92 -10.94
CA PHE A 568 -27.52 18.94 -9.86
C PHE A 568 -26.29 19.23 -8.99
N ILE A 569 -25.68 20.42 -9.13
CA ILE A 569 -24.42 20.80 -8.48
C ILE A 569 -24.60 22.16 -7.78
N PRO A 570 -23.91 22.45 -6.66
CA PRO A 570 -24.03 23.72 -5.97
C PRO A 570 -23.65 24.94 -6.83
N LYS A 571 -24.45 26.01 -6.74
CA LYS A 571 -24.23 27.25 -7.52
C LYS A 571 -22.89 27.92 -7.21
N GLU A 572 -22.47 27.89 -5.95
CA GLU A 572 -21.17 28.44 -5.51
C GLU A 572 -20.00 27.76 -6.24
N PHE A 573 -20.04 26.44 -6.34
CA PHE A 573 -19.04 25.66 -7.07
C PHE A 573 -19.01 26.02 -8.56
N VAL A 574 -20.18 26.13 -9.20
CA VAL A 574 -20.27 26.55 -10.60
C VAL A 574 -19.69 27.96 -10.80
N GLY A 575 -19.92 28.87 -9.86
CA GLY A 575 -19.33 30.21 -9.88
C GLY A 575 -17.80 30.21 -9.76
N GLN A 576 -17.25 29.33 -8.92
CA GLN A 576 -15.79 29.13 -8.80
C GLN A 576 -15.21 28.59 -10.11
N ILE A 577 -15.85 27.59 -10.72
CA ILE A 577 -15.42 27.04 -12.01
C ILE A 577 -15.45 28.11 -13.11
N MET A 578 -16.49 28.95 -13.17
CA MET A 578 -16.55 30.05 -14.14
C MET A 578 -15.42 31.07 -13.94
N THR A 579 -15.14 31.42 -12.68
CA THR A 579 -14.03 32.31 -12.34
C THR A 579 -12.68 31.71 -12.73
N MET A 580 -12.52 30.40 -12.52
CA MET A 580 -11.32 29.65 -12.89
C MET A 580 -11.12 29.59 -14.41
N LEU A 581 -12.18 29.31 -15.19
CA LEU A 581 -12.14 29.34 -16.66
C LEU A 581 -11.82 30.75 -17.18
N ASN A 582 -12.31 31.81 -16.52
CA ASN A 582 -11.92 33.19 -16.83
C ASN A 582 -10.46 33.49 -16.52
N LYS A 583 -9.93 32.93 -15.42
CA LYS A 583 -8.53 33.10 -15.06
C LYS A 583 -7.61 32.37 -16.05
N GLY A 584 -8.00 31.16 -16.47
CA GLY A 584 -7.23 30.31 -17.41
C GLY A 584 -7.24 30.85 -18.82
N SER A 585 -8.41 31.37 -19.22
CA SER A 585 -8.58 32.33 -20.30
C SER A 585 -7.44 33.36 -20.37
N ILE A 586 -7.21 34.13 -19.29
CA ILE A 586 -6.34 35.31 -19.29
C ILE A 586 -4.84 34.97 -19.17
N HIS A 587 -4.47 33.79 -18.66
CA HIS A 587 -3.09 33.44 -18.27
C HIS A 587 -2.10 33.19 -19.42
N SER A 588 -2.22 33.92 -20.52
CA SER A 588 -1.24 33.98 -21.62
C SER A 588 -0.02 34.86 -21.31
N GLN A 589 0.23 35.36 -20.08
CA GLN A 589 1.35 36.28 -19.81
C GLN A 589 2.05 36.07 -18.47
N SER A 590 3.35 35.76 -18.51
CA SER A 590 4.30 35.89 -17.40
C SER A 590 4.98 37.27 -17.45
N SER A 591 5.21 37.90 -16.30
CA SER A 591 5.76 39.26 -16.15
C SER A 591 7.30 39.34 -16.18
N SER A 592 8.00 38.42 -16.86
CA SER A 592 9.47 38.44 -16.98
C SER A 592 9.90 39.12 -18.29
N PHE A 593 11.06 39.76 -18.30
CA PHE A 593 11.48 40.76 -19.30
C PHE A 593 12.38 40.19 -20.43
N THR A 594 12.53 38.87 -20.58
CA THR A 594 13.41 38.23 -21.58
C THR A 594 12.64 37.52 -22.71
N GLU A 595 12.54 38.20 -23.85
CA GLU A 595 11.75 37.89 -25.06
C GLU A 595 11.94 36.48 -25.65
N ALA A 596 13.10 35.84 -25.47
CA ALA A 596 13.44 34.55 -26.10
C ALA A 596 12.97 33.30 -25.33
N GLU A 597 12.70 33.40 -24.02
CA GLU A 597 12.20 32.28 -23.19
C GLU A 597 10.68 32.34 -22.97
N ILE A 598 10.08 33.53 -23.17
CA ILE A 598 8.66 33.82 -22.98
C ILE A 598 7.81 33.18 -24.09
N ASP A 599 8.31 33.11 -25.32
CA ASP A 599 7.59 32.55 -26.47
C ASP A 599 7.38 31.01 -26.37
N ILE A 600 8.14 30.33 -25.50
CA ILE A 600 8.21 28.86 -25.44
C ILE A 600 7.37 28.27 -24.28
N ARG A 601 6.98 29.06 -23.26
CA ARG A 601 6.32 28.57 -22.03
C ARG A 601 4.89 29.08 -21.82
N MET A 602 4.22 29.58 -22.86
CA MET A 602 2.80 29.98 -22.79
C MET A 602 1.90 28.77 -23.01
N ARG A 603 0.82 28.66 -22.23
CA ARG A 603 -0.18 27.59 -22.36
C ARG A 603 -1.34 28.02 -23.28
N GLU A 604 -1.04 28.18 -24.56
CA GLU A 604 -1.98 28.67 -25.59
C GLU A 604 -3.19 27.74 -25.81
N GLU A 605 -2.98 26.43 -25.92
CA GLU A 605 -4.05 25.44 -26.10
C GLU A 605 -4.97 25.40 -24.87
N PHE A 606 -4.38 25.49 -23.68
CA PHE A 606 -5.14 25.58 -22.43
C PHE A 606 -6.00 26.86 -22.37
N SER A 607 -5.42 28.02 -22.69
CA SER A 607 -6.15 29.30 -22.72
C SER A 607 -7.29 29.27 -23.74
N LYS A 608 -7.02 28.74 -24.93
CA LYS A 608 -8.01 28.53 -25.99
C LYS A 608 -9.14 27.64 -25.51
N MET A 609 -8.85 26.48 -24.91
CA MET A 609 -9.86 25.55 -24.41
C MET A 609 -10.74 26.17 -23.30
N CYS A 610 -10.13 26.93 -22.38
CA CYS A 610 -10.88 27.66 -21.35
C CYS A 610 -11.88 28.65 -21.98
N PHE A 611 -11.44 29.38 -23.00
CA PHE A 611 -12.27 30.33 -23.70
C PHE A 611 -13.38 29.68 -24.54
N GLU A 612 -13.05 28.65 -25.32
CA GLU A 612 -14.03 27.89 -26.11
C GLU A 612 -15.12 27.31 -25.21
N THR A 613 -14.73 26.82 -24.02
CA THR A 613 -15.68 26.35 -23.00
C THR A 613 -16.58 27.48 -22.52
N LEU A 614 -16.04 28.65 -22.17
CA LEU A 614 -16.87 29.82 -21.78
C LEU A 614 -17.84 30.23 -22.89
N LEU A 615 -17.38 30.25 -24.14
CA LEU A 615 -18.20 30.58 -25.30
C LEU A 615 -19.33 29.56 -25.50
N GLN A 616 -19.02 28.26 -25.42
CA GLN A 616 -19.99 27.17 -25.56
C GLN A 616 -21.14 27.29 -24.55
N PHE A 617 -20.84 27.58 -23.29
CA PHE A 617 -21.86 27.68 -22.24
C PHE A 617 -22.55 29.06 -22.16
N SER A 618 -21.95 30.10 -22.75
CA SER A 618 -22.59 31.41 -22.95
C SER A 618 -23.79 31.33 -23.92
N PHE A 619 -23.73 30.44 -24.92
CA PHE A 619 -24.71 30.34 -26.01
C PHE A 619 -25.42 28.98 -26.09
N SER A 620 -25.56 28.29 -24.96
CA SER A 620 -26.25 26.99 -24.96
C SER A 620 -27.73 27.19 -25.34
N ASN A 621 -28.08 26.85 -26.59
CA ASN A 621 -29.41 27.03 -27.21
C ASN A 621 -30.54 26.21 -26.55
N LYS A 622 -30.26 25.52 -25.44
CA LYS A 622 -31.21 24.71 -24.67
C LYS A 622 -31.32 25.26 -23.24
N VAL A 623 -31.66 26.54 -23.09
CA VAL A 623 -32.06 27.07 -21.76
C VAL A 623 -33.44 26.50 -21.44
N THR A 624 -33.46 25.32 -20.85
CA THR A 624 -34.68 24.63 -20.43
C THR A 624 -34.98 24.86 -18.95
N THR A 625 -33.97 25.29 -18.18
CA THR A 625 -34.06 25.48 -16.72
C THR A 625 -33.51 26.85 -16.27
N PRO A 626 -34.01 27.43 -15.15
CA PRO A 626 -33.51 28.71 -14.61
C PRO A 626 -32.02 28.70 -14.23
N GLN A 627 -31.46 27.53 -13.90
CA GLN A 627 -30.03 27.38 -13.58
C GLN A 627 -29.16 27.38 -14.84
N GLU A 628 -29.58 26.78 -15.95
CA GLU A 628 -28.90 26.94 -17.25
C GLU A 628 -28.83 28.41 -17.67
N GLY A 629 -29.93 29.15 -17.51
CA GLY A 629 -29.95 30.60 -17.75
C GLY A 629 -29.07 31.41 -16.77
N TYR A 630 -28.81 30.90 -15.57
CA TYR A 630 -27.85 31.51 -14.64
C TYR A 630 -26.40 31.30 -15.11
N ILE A 631 -26.07 30.09 -15.59
CA ILE A 631 -24.75 29.72 -16.12
C ILE A 631 -24.43 30.52 -17.36
N SER A 632 -25.36 30.60 -18.32
CA SER A 632 -25.16 31.37 -19.54
C SER A 632 -24.96 32.86 -19.22
N ARG A 633 -25.71 33.44 -18.27
CA ARG A 633 -25.48 34.82 -17.84
C ARG A 633 -24.14 35.03 -17.15
N MET A 634 -23.71 34.10 -16.29
CA MET A 634 -22.39 34.16 -15.66
C MET A 634 -21.27 34.06 -16.70
N ALA A 635 -21.33 33.06 -17.58
CA ALA A 635 -20.34 32.85 -18.64
C ALA A 635 -20.27 34.06 -19.57
N LEU A 636 -21.42 34.64 -19.92
CA LEU A 636 -21.52 35.81 -20.78
C LEU A 636 -20.97 37.07 -20.13
N SER A 637 -21.31 37.36 -18.88
CA SER A 637 -20.75 38.50 -18.15
C SER A 637 -19.23 38.38 -17.98
N VAL A 638 -18.75 37.17 -17.70
CA VAL A 638 -17.33 36.84 -17.61
C VAL A 638 -16.63 37.03 -18.96
N LEU A 639 -17.21 36.53 -20.04
CA LEU A 639 -16.69 36.64 -21.40
C LEU A 639 -16.62 38.09 -21.87
N LEU A 640 -17.67 38.88 -21.64
CA LEU A 640 -17.73 40.31 -21.99
C LEU A 640 -16.67 41.12 -21.23
N LYS A 641 -16.54 40.88 -19.92
CA LYS A 641 -15.51 41.50 -19.11
C LYS A 641 -14.10 41.16 -19.60
N ARG A 642 -13.85 39.89 -19.94
CA ARG A 642 -12.57 39.47 -20.53
C ARG A 642 -12.32 40.19 -21.86
N SER A 643 -13.29 40.19 -22.77
CA SER A 643 -13.14 40.85 -24.06
C SER A 643 -12.78 42.32 -23.89
N GLN A 644 -13.43 43.00 -22.95
CA GLN A 644 -13.12 44.39 -22.60
C GLN A 644 -11.69 44.56 -22.06
N ASP A 645 -11.26 43.72 -21.10
CA ASP A 645 -9.92 43.80 -20.51
C ASP A 645 -8.80 43.54 -21.54
N VAL A 646 -8.99 42.57 -22.45
CA VAL A 646 -8.01 42.26 -23.51
C VAL A 646 -7.95 43.38 -24.55
N LEU A 647 -9.10 43.92 -24.96
CA LEU A 647 -9.16 45.03 -25.90
C LEU A 647 -8.47 46.29 -25.34
N HIS A 648 -8.75 46.66 -24.09
CA HIS A 648 -8.10 47.82 -23.46
C HIS A 648 -6.59 47.64 -23.33
N ARG A 649 -6.13 46.46 -22.90
CA ARG A 649 -4.69 46.19 -22.78
C ARG A 649 -4.00 46.25 -24.14
N TYR A 650 -4.60 45.68 -25.19
CA TYR A 650 -4.07 45.75 -26.53
C TYR A 650 -3.94 47.20 -27.03
N ILE A 651 -4.95 48.05 -26.79
CA ILE A 651 -4.92 49.47 -27.15
C ILE A 651 -3.80 50.21 -26.39
N GLU A 652 -3.65 49.95 -25.10
CA GLU A 652 -2.58 50.54 -24.28
C GLU A 652 -1.20 50.10 -24.76
N ASP A 653 -1.00 48.80 -25.01
CA ASP A 653 0.25 48.23 -25.50
C ASP A 653 0.59 48.77 -26.90
N GLU A 654 -0.37 48.84 -27.83
CA GLU A 654 -0.17 49.41 -29.17
C GLU A 654 0.22 50.89 -29.10
N ARG A 655 -0.42 51.65 -28.20
CA ARG A 655 -0.11 53.06 -27.97
C ARG A 655 1.28 53.26 -27.39
N LEU A 656 1.73 52.39 -26.49
CA LEU A 656 3.06 52.44 -25.89
C LEU A 656 4.15 51.91 -26.84
N SER A 657 3.82 50.95 -27.70
CA SER A 657 4.75 50.30 -28.64
C SER A 657 5.18 51.20 -29.82
N GLY A 658 4.35 52.19 -30.17
CA GLY A 658 4.67 53.17 -31.22
C GLY A 658 4.76 52.52 -32.61
N LYS A 659 5.97 52.36 -33.15
CA LYS A 659 6.22 51.71 -34.46
C LYS A 659 6.71 50.27 -34.36
N CYS A 660 6.95 49.77 -33.14
CA CYS A 660 7.37 48.40 -32.95
C CYS A 660 6.15 47.48 -33.10
N PRO A 661 6.21 46.42 -33.92
CA PRO A 661 5.12 45.45 -33.99
C PRO A 661 4.95 44.76 -32.63
N LEU A 662 3.72 44.66 -32.16
CA LEU A 662 3.39 43.91 -30.95
C LEU A 662 3.73 42.41 -31.12
N PRO A 663 4.01 41.69 -30.03
CA PRO A 663 4.25 40.25 -30.07
C PRO A 663 3.14 39.51 -30.82
N ARG A 664 3.50 38.54 -31.68
CA ARG A 664 2.53 37.73 -32.47
C ARG A 664 1.44 37.10 -31.61
N GLN A 665 1.76 36.77 -30.36
CA GLN A 665 0.84 36.20 -29.39
C GLN A 665 -0.28 37.18 -29.01
N GLN A 666 0.05 38.44 -28.72
CA GLN A 666 -0.95 39.48 -28.44
C GLN A 666 -1.85 39.73 -29.66
N VAL A 667 -1.28 39.68 -30.87
CA VAL A 667 -2.00 39.79 -32.14
C VAL A 667 -2.96 38.60 -32.34
N THR A 668 -2.53 37.38 -31.99
CA THR A 668 -3.37 36.18 -32.10
C THR A 668 -4.51 36.19 -31.08
N GLU A 669 -4.22 36.61 -29.85
CA GLU A 669 -5.19 36.73 -28.77
C GLU A 669 -6.29 37.75 -29.11
N ILE A 670 -5.92 38.93 -29.63
CA ILE A 670 -6.92 39.95 -30.01
C ILE A 670 -7.77 39.49 -31.20
N ILE A 671 -7.19 38.83 -32.20
CA ILE A 671 -7.93 38.26 -33.34
C ILE A 671 -8.97 37.25 -32.85
N PHE A 672 -8.57 36.40 -31.91
CA PHE A 672 -9.45 35.40 -31.33
C PHE A 672 -10.59 36.03 -30.52
N ILE A 673 -10.31 37.04 -29.68
CA ILE A 673 -11.32 37.80 -28.96
C ILE A 673 -12.28 38.51 -29.92
N LEU A 674 -11.78 39.16 -30.97
CA LEU A 674 -12.62 39.87 -31.95
C LEU A 674 -13.56 38.91 -32.70
N LYS A 675 -13.06 37.74 -33.14
CA LYS A 675 -13.89 36.69 -33.74
C LYS A 675 -14.94 36.17 -32.79
N ALA A 676 -14.60 36.03 -31.51
CA ALA A 676 -15.53 35.59 -30.50
C ALA A 676 -16.59 36.64 -30.14
N VAL A 677 -16.22 37.92 -30.08
CA VAL A 677 -17.17 39.03 -29.95
C VAL A 677 -18.12 39.07 -31.15
N SER A 678 -17.62 38.90 -32.37
CA SER A 678 -18.46 38.76 -33.57
C SER A 678 -19.45 37.60 -33.44
N THR A 679 -18.96 36.42 -33.05
CA THR A 679 -19.79 35.21 -32.83
C THR A 679 -20.82 35.40 -31.71
N LEU A 680 -20.44 36.10 -30.64
CA LEU A 680 -21.29 36.45 -29.50
C LEU A 680 -22.43 37.36 -29.94
N ILE A 681 -22.12 38.41 -30.70
CA ILE A 681 -23.12 39.35 -31.19
C ILE A 681 -24.07 38.66 -32.18
N ASP A 682 -23.54 37.84 -33.10
CA ASP A 682 -24.36 37.07 -34.05
C ASP A 682 -25.28 36.06 -33.35
N SER A 683 -24.83 35.48 -32.24
CA SER A 683 -25.64 34.57 -31.43
C SER A 683 -26.72 35.31 -30.64
N LEU A 684 -26.40 36.47 -30.04
CA LEU A 684 -27.38 37.34 -29.40
C LEU A 684 -28.49 37.79 -30.36
N LYS A 685 -28.16 38.06 -31.64
CA LYS A 685 -29.15 38.39 -32.69
C LYS A 685 -30.14 37.25 -32.98
N LYS A 686 -29.70 36.00 -32.86
CA LYS A 686 -30.52 34.81 -33.13
C LYS A 686 -31.38 34.40 -31.92
N THR A 687 -31.10 34.96 -30.74
CA THR A 687 -31.78 34.63 -29.49
C THR A 687 -33.01 35.55 -29.31
N GLN A 688 -34.14 35.03 -28.81
CA GLN A 688 -35.32 35.86 -28.57
C GLN A 688 -35.03 36.96 -27.51
N PRO A 689 -35.51 38.21 -27.69
CA PRO A 689 -35.16 39.35 -26.82
C PRO A 689 -35.48 39.15 -25.33
N GLU A 690 -36.45 38.30 -25.01
CA GLU A 690 -36.91 38.01 -23.65
C GLU A 690 -35.92 37.17 -22.82
N ASN A 691 -34.97 36.49 -23.49
CA ASN A 691 -34.00 35.58 -22.84
C ASN A 691 -32.65 36.24 -22.52
N VAL A 692 -32.46 37.52 -22.87
CA VAL A 692 -31.22 38.26 -22.63
C VAL A 692 -31.50 39.42 -21.68
N ASP A 693 -30.84 39.45 -20.52
CA ASP A 693 -31.07 40.48 -19.52
C ASP A 693 -30.52 41.85 -19.96
N ALA A 694 -31.15 42.93 -19.49
CA ALA A 694 -30.80 44.31 -19.86
C ALA A 694 -29.34 44.68 -19.50
N ASN A 695 -28.75 44.05 -18.48
CA ASN A 695 -27.37 44.31 -18.07
C ASN A 695 -26.37 43.69 -19.05
N THR A 696 -26.62 42.46 -19.49
CA THR A 696 -25.88 41.85 -20.61
C THR A 696 -25.95 42.71 -21.86
N TRP A 697 -27.14 43.19 -22.23
CA TRP A 697 -27.31 44.10 -23.37
C TRP A 697 -26.50 45.38 -23.22
N ALA A 698 -26.50 45.99 -22.03
CA ALA A 698 -25.71 47.17 -21.73
C ALA A 698 -24.20 46.90 -21.83
N GLN A 699 -23.72 45.75 -21.37
CA GLN A 699 -22.29 45.37 -21.45
C GLN A 699 -21.83 45.16 -22.90
N VAL A 700 -22.68 44.56 -23.76
CA VAL A 700 -22.38 44.41 -25.20
C VAL A 700 -22.29 45.77 -25.88
N ILE A 701 -23.23 46.68 -25.59
CA ILE A 701 -23.19 48.05 -26.11
C ILE A 701 -21.95 48.81 -25.59
N ALA A 702 -21.58 48.59 -24.33
CA ALA A 702 -20.40 49.20 -23.73
C ALA A 702 -19.07 48.73 -24.33
N LEU A 703 -19.03 47.61 -25.06
CA LEU A 703 -17.84 47.20 -25.82
C LEU A 703 -17.63 48.03 -27.09
N TYR A 704 -18.67 48.66 -27.63
CA TYR A 704 -18.59 49.38 -28.91
C TYR A 704 -17.52 50.50 -28.92
N PRO A 705 -17.43 51.40 -27.91
CA PRO A 705 -16.38 52.41 -27.87
C PRO A 705 -14.98 51.80 -27.90
N THR A 706 -14.73 50.74 -27.12
CA THR A 706 -13.44 50.06 -27.06
C THR A 706 -13.07 49.42 -28.41
N LEU A 707 -14.04 48.81 -29.11
CA LEU A 707 -13.83 48.28 -30.46
C LEU A 707 -13.51 49.38 -31.48
N VAL A 708 -14.15 50.54 -31.38
CA VAL A 708 -13.87 51.69 -32.25
C VAL A 708 -12.45 52.23 -32.01
N GLU A 709 -11.98 52.25 -30.76
CA GLU A 709 -10.60 52.62 -30.44
C GLU A 709 -9.57 51.68 -31.07
N CYS A 710 -9.89 50.39 -31.27
CA CYS A 710 -9.01 49.45 -31.98
C CYS A 710 -8.82 49.74 -33.48
N ILE A 711 -9.57 50.67 -34.10
CA ILE A 711 -9.47 50.97 -35.55
C ILE A 711 -8.10 51.53 -35.94
N THR A 712 -7.37 52.14 -35.00
CA THR A 712 -6.02 52.65 -35.25
C THR A 712 -4.95 51.56 -35.36
N CYS A 713 -5.36 50.29 -35.33
CA CYS A 713 -4.47 49.16 -35.37
C CYS A 713 -3.64 49.06 -36.66
N SER A 714 -2.35 48.75 -36.49
CA SER A 714 -1.38 48.61 -37.59
C SER A 714 -1.42 47.24 -38.30
N SER A 715 -1.94 46.20 -37.63
CA SER A 715 -2.02 44.83 -38.16
C SER A 715 -3.24 44.61 -39.07
N SER A 716 -3.01 44.13 -40.29
CA SER A 716 -4.07 43.86 -41.28
C SER A 716 -5.02 42.74 -40.85
N GLU A 717 -4.51 41.73 -40.15
CA GLU A 717 -5.30 40.58 -39.67
C GLU A 717 -6.26 40.98 -38.54
N VAL A 718 -5.78 41.83 -37.63
CA VAL A 718 -6.60 42.42 -36.56
C VAL A 718 -7.66 43.34 -37.15
N CYS A 719 -7.31 44.17 -38.13
CA CYS A 719 -8.26 45.04 -38.82
C CYS A 719 -9.37 44.24 -39.53
N SER A 720 -9.05 43.07 -40.09
CA SER A 720 -10.06 42.17 -40.69
C SER A 720 -11.01 41.63 -39.62
N ALA A 721 -10.48 41.08 -38.53
CA ALA A 721 -11.29 40.55 -37.43
C ALA A 721 -12.12 41.64 -36.74
N LEU A 722 -11.57 42.84 -36.60
CA LEU A 722 -12.25 44.00 -36.02
C LEU A 722 -13.42 44.44 -36.90
N LYS A 723 -13.24 44.46 -38.22
CA LYS A 723 -14.32 44.75 -39.15
C LYS A 723 -15.46 43.72 -39.02
N GLU A 724 -15.13 42.44 -38.90
CA GLU A 724 -16.12 41.38 -38.66
C GLU A 724 -16.84 41.53 -37.30
N ALA A 725 -16.17 42.05 -36.27
CA ALA A 725 -16.77 42.32 -34.95
C ALA A 725 -17.64 43.60 -34.93
N LEU A 726 -17.28 44.62 -35.70
CA LEU A 726 -18.01 45.90 -35.76
C LEU A 726 -19.25 45.86 -36.66
N VAL A 727 -19.25 45.08 -37.73
CA VAL A 727 -20.38 44.99 -38.68
C VAL A 727 -21.71 44.64 -37.99
N PRO A 728 -21.76 43.67 -37.06
CA PRO A 728 -22.98 43.35 -36.32
C PRO A 728 -23.54 44.51 -35.49
N PHE A 729 -22.72 45.48 -35.04
CA PHE A 729 -23.17 46.66 -34.27
C PHE A 729 -24.08 47.61 -35.06
N LYS A 730 -24.02 47.60 -36.40
CA LYS A 730 -24.94 48.37 -37.25
C LYS A 730 -26.40 48.08 -36.90
N ASP A 731 -26.70 46.82 -36.55
CA ASP A 731 -28.05 46.40 -36.26
C ASP A 731 -28.52 46.84 -34.85
N PHE A 732 -27.59 47.11 -33.94
CA PHE A 732 -27.84 47.62 -32.59
C PHE A 732 -28.01 49.13 -32.52
N MET A 733 -27.56 49.84 -33.56
CA MET A 733 -27.65 51.30 -33.68
C MET A 733 -28.96 51.75 -34.36
N HIS A 734 -29.95 50.87 -34.52
CA HIS A 734 -31.25 51.23 -35.07
C HIS A 734 -32.06 52.09 -34.08
N PRO A 735 -32.72 53.17 -34.54
CA PRO A 735 -33.65 53.92 -33.70
C PRO A 735 -34.78 53.00 -33.20
N PRO A 736 -35.25 53.12 -31.95
CA PRO A 736 -36.30 52.26 -31.42
C PRO A 736 -37.53 52.34 -32.33
N ALA A 737 -38.11 51.18 -32.67
CA ALA A 737 -39.29 51.13 -33.51
C ALA A 737 -40.41 52.01 -32.91
N PRO A 738 -41.07 52.87 -33.71
CA PRO A 738 -42.13 53.72 -33.20
C PRO A 738 -43.22 52.83 -32.62
N LYS A 739 -43.52 52.99 -31.32
CA LYS A 739 -44.69 52.37 -30.70
C LYS A 739 -45.91 52.85 -31.50
N VAL A 740 -46.48 51.96 -32.31
CA VAL A 740 -47.79 52.21 -32.91
C VAL A 740 -48.75 52.28 -31.74
N GLN A 741 -49.22 53.50 -31.43
CA GLN A 741 -50.41 53.69 -30.63
C GLN A 741 -51.55 53.03 -31.41
N ASN A 742 -51.98 51.85 -30.98
CA ASN A 742 -53.28 51.33 -31.35
C ASN A 742 -54.31 52.35 -30.83
N GLY A 743 -54.84 53.16 -31.76
CA GLY A 743 -56.04 53.94 -31.53
C GLY A 743 -57.19 52.98 -31.28
N GLU A 744 -57.93 53.25 -30.21
CA GLU A 744 -59.23 52.64 -29.94
C GLU A 744 -60.20 52.92 -31.08
N SER A 745 -60.80 51.87 -31.61
CA SER A 745 -62.19 51.82 -32.08
C SER A 745 -62.67 50.38 -31.94
#